data_AF-A0A804KKC0-F1
#
_entry.id   AF-A0A804KKC0-F1
#
_cell.length_a   1.000
_cell.length_b   1.000
_cell.length_c   1.000
_cell.angle_alpha   90.00
_cell.angle_beta   90.00
_cell.angle_gamma   90.00
#
_symmetry.space_group_name_H-M   'P 1'
#
loop_
_entity.id
_entity.type
_entity.pdbx_description
1 polymer ?
#
loop_
_entity_poly.entity_id
_entity_poly.type
_entity_poly.pdbx_seq_one_letter_code
_entity_poly.pdbx_strand_id
1 'polypeptide(L)'
;MPELRISKKHHKHINNPFPSTPKCLPFIHGGLSFNPHKISQDQSFQIGEDFQLAWSCRNGGCLSISHRSQPNRSIWSTIPGEAFISAAAVQTQVEESRGSFAIKDGDVLFICKHQSVEEIRVLYEADIEENAEDDNLLSGFSNSNNKGTPESFNKSYSPILMITGRLSSKKTNILPKKSLYLGKKKIRFGWARKPSFVARYWFLLEQRSSNQIGFSVKFGEYDKKLSPSVTKRRILQGSSWKLIRMQRQCIAYISRQRGFVALSSQDEQGEEQVVTEFNKVFITYASDKDEKFYGFGEQFSHMEFKGKRVPIIVQEQGIGRGDQPITFAANLISYRSGGDWSTTYAPSPFYMTSKMRSLYLEGYNYSAFDLTKPDRVQIQIYGNYAQGRILNGYSPVELIETYTETIGRPPVLPNWIISGAVVGMQGGTEAVRRVWDQLQDHDVPISAFWLQDWVGKRETVIGSQLWWNWEVDTCHYAGWRELVNDLRTHDIRVMTYCNPCLVPTDDKPNKYKNLFEEAKSLGILVKDKTQGTYMIPNTAFDVGMLDFTHPATSSWFKKILREMVDTGVRGWMADFGEGLPLDAHLYSDEDPFEAHNRYPELWAKVNREFVDDWAATCHGKEKEDPEENLVFFMRAGFRGSPKWSMLFWEGDQMVSWQANDGIKSSVTGLLSSGLSGFAFNHSDIGGYCTVDMPIIRYRRSEELLMRWMELNAFNVVFRTHEGNKPSSNCQFYSNRNTLAHFARCAKIYKAWKFYRIQLVKEAAQRGLPVARHLFLHYPDDKHVHSLTYQQFLVGTDILVVPVLDKAKKEVKAYFPMAGGCSWQHIWTGKIFTRPFNHPGHNQGFEAWVDAPIGYPAVFVKCGSHIGEAFLRNLKALNIL
;
A
#
# COMPACT_ATOMS: atom_id res chain seq x y z
N MET A 1 20.86 -15.32 9.33
CA MET A 1 19.68 -14.58 9.83
C MET A 1 19.10 -15.22 11.09
N PRO A 2 18.34 -14.49 11.93
CA PRO A 2 17.49 -15.07 12.98
C PRO A 2 16.32 -15.88 12.40
N GLU A 3 15.78 -16.82 13.17
CA GLU A 3 14.69 -17.69 12.72
C GLU A 3 13.37 -16.92 12.43
N LEU A 4 12.78 -17.24 11.28
CA LEU A 4 11.45 -16.80 10.84
C LEU A 4 10.46 -17.97 10.95
N ARG A 5 9.38 -17.81 11.71
CA ARG A 5 8.34 -18.85 11.88
C ARG A 5 7.02 -18.41 11.28
N ILE A 6 6.49 -19.19 10.33
CA ILE A 6 5.23 -18.88 9.63
C ILE A 6 4.18 -19.91 10.04
N SER A 7 3.00 -19.42 10.43
CA SER A 7 1.90 -20.26 10.94
C SER A 7 0.60 -19.98 10.19
N LYS A 8 0.10 -20.99 9.47
CA LYS A 8 -1.12 -20.92 8.67
C LYS A 8 -2.34 -21.26 9.52
N LYS A 9 -3.44 -20.51 9.37
CA LYS A 9 -4.62 -20.59 10.26
C LYS A 9 -5.97 -20.78 9.54
N HIS A 10 -5.96 -21.14 8.25
CA HIS A 10 -7.14 -21.22 7.37
C HIS A 10 -8.30 -22.12 7.88
N HIS A 11 -8.06 -23.06 8.80
CA HIS A 11 -9.02 -24.11 9.20
C HIS A 11 -9.27 -24.22 10.71
N LYS A 12 -9.22 -23.11 11.46
CA LYS A 12 -9.54 -23.14 12.90
C LYS A 12 -11.04 -23.25 13.15
N HIS A 13 -11.48 -24.37 13.75
CA HIS A 13 -12.89 -24.65 14.08
C HIS A 13 -13.53 -23.63 15.05
N ILE A 14 -12.74 -22.95 15.88
CA ILE A 14 -13.18 -21.81 16.69
C ILE A 14 -12.15 -20.69 16.52
N ASN A 15 -12.59 -19.59 15.92
CA ASN A 15 -11.78 -18.40 15.76
C ASN A 15 -11.98 -17.43 16.92
N ASN A 16 -10.94 -16.69 17.29
CA ASN A 16 -11.09 -15.51 18.13
C ASN A 16 -11.57 -14.34 17.26
N PRO A 17 -12.80 -13.82 17.44
CA PRO A 17 -13.34 -12.74 16.62
C PRO A 17 -12.70 -11.37 16.90
N PHE A 18 -11.97 -11.24 18.02
CA PHE A 18 -11.15 -10.08 18.39
C PHE A 18 -9.66 -10.46 18.36
N PRO A 19 -9.06 -10.66 17.17
CA PRO A 19 -7.65 -10.99 17.05
C PRO A 19 -6.80 -9.88 17.68
N SER A 20 -5.91 -10.26 18.60
CA SER A 20 -5.07 -9.29 19.30
C SER A 20 -4.10 -8.57 18.35
N THR A 21 -3.86 -7.29 18.61
CA THR A 21 -2.83 -6.50 17.92
C THR A 21 -1.50 -7.27 17.95
N PRO A 22 -0.79 -7.40 16.80
CA PRO A 22 0.49 -8.08 16.77
C PRO A 22 1.48 -7.49 17.79
N LYS A 23 2.12 -8.35 18.59
CA LYS A 23 3.20 -7.93 19.48
C LYS A 23 4.36 -7.45 18.60
N CYS A 24 4.70 -6.17 18.68
CA CYS A 24 5.89 -5.60 18.04
C CYS A 24 6.95 -5.25 19.09
N LEU A 25 8.18 -4.97 18.64
CA LEU A 25 9.18 -4.31 19.47
C LEU A 25 8.64 -2.95 19.97
N PRO A 26 8.92 -2.57 21.22
CA PRO A 26 8.65 -1.21 21.69
C PRO A 26 9.62 -0.23 21.04
N PHE A 27 9.17 1.03 20.88
CA PHE A 27 9.96 2.14 20.35
C PHE A 27 11.39 2.15 20.92
N ILE A 28 12.39 1.98 20.04
CA ILE A 28 13.79 1.88 20.43
C ILE A 28 14.34 3.27 20.73
N HIS A 29 14.88 3.45 21.94
CA HIS A 29 15.58 4.65 22.36
C HIS A 29 16.96 4.30 22.94
N GLY A 30 17.96 5.06 22.51
CA GLY A 30 19.31 5.09 23.09
C GLY A 30 20.05 6.35 22.67
N GLY A 31 21.00 6.78 23.50
CA GLY A 31 21.75 8.01 23.26
C GLY A 31 22.79 7.89 22.15
N LEU A 32 23.03 9.01 21.47
CA LEU A 32 24.14 9.26 20.56
C LEU A 32 25.45 9.46 21.33
N SER A 33 26.55 9.36 20.59
CA SER A 33 27.90 9.77 20.96
C SER A 33 28.65 10.11 19.68
N PHE A 34 29.74 10.86 19.76
CA PHE A 34 30.56 11.19 18.60
C PHE A 34 32.05 11.26 18.98
N ASN A 35 32.93 11.18 17.98
CA ASN A 35 34.37 11.34 18.18
C ASN A 35 34.75 12.83 18.27
N PRO A 36 35.09 13.37 19.46
CA PRO A 36 35.41 14.78 19.62
C PRO A 36 36.73 15.17 18.95
N HIS A 37 37.56 14.22 18.50
CA HIS A 37 38.80 14.52 17.77
C HIS A 37 38.61 14.63 16.26
N LYS A 38 37.46 14.18 15.71
CA LYS A 38 37.11 14.34 14.29
C LYS A 38 35.96 15.33 14.06
N ILE A 39 35.02 15.44 15.00
CA ILE A 39 33.77 16.21 14.80
C ILE A 39 33.46 17.08 16.04
N SER A 40 34.45 17.89 16.48
CA SER A 40 34.42 18.66 17.73
C SER A 40 33.49 19.88 17.72
N GLN A 41 33.17 20.39 16.53
CA GLN A 41 32.52 21.69 16.32
C GLN A 41 31.26 21.53 15.46
N ASP A 42 30.44 22.58 15.41
CA ASP A 42 29.35 22.67 14.44
C ASP A 42 29.95 22.78 13.02
N GLN A 43 29.47 21.99 12.07
CA GLN A 43 30.03 21.83 10.72
C GLN A 43 28.93 21.70 9.68
N SER A 44 29.21 22.04 8.42
CA SER A 44 28.30 21.80 7.30
C SER A 44 29.01 21.10 6.15
N PHE A 45 28.29 20.16 5.52
CA PHE A 45 28.76 19.30 4.45
C PHE A 45 27.76 19.37 3.28
N GLN A 46 28.25 19.37 2.05
CA GLN A 46 27.40 19.31 0.86
C GLN A 46 26.87 17.88 0.64
N ILE A 47 25.69 17.77 0.03
CA ILE A 47 25.13 16.55 -0.55
C ILE A 47 24.78 16.92 -1.99
N GLY A 48 25.62 16.53 -2.95
CA GLY A 48 25.54 17.08 -4.32
C GLY A 48 25.66 18.62 -4.36
N GLU A 49 24.95 19.23 -5.30
CA GLU A 49 25.01 20.68 -5.55
C GLU A 49 23.95 21.47 -4.77
N ASP A 50 22.75 20.93 -4.56
CA ASP A 50 21.57 21.66 -4.08
C ASP A 50 21.32 21.50 -2.58
N PHE A 51 21.91 20.49 -1.94
CA PHE A 51 21.63 20.16 -0.54
C PHE A 51 22.84 20.33 0.38
N GLN A 52 22.55 20.58 1.65
CA GLN A 52 23.53 20.62 2.72
C GLN A 52 23.02 19.86 3.95
N LEU A 53 23.95 19.19 4.61
CA LEU A 53 23.79 18.65 5.96
C LEU A 53 24.57 19.53 6.93
N ALA A 54 23.89 20.01 7.98
CA ALA A 54 24.51 20.62 9.13
C ALA A 54 24.63 19.58 10.26
N TRP A 55 25.84 19.44 10.79
CA TRP A 55 26.10 18.78 12.07
C TRP A 55 26.24 19.84 13.16
N SER A 56 25.63 19.60 14.32
CA SER A 56 25.96 20.33 15.55
C SER A 56 26.45 19.37 16.61
N CYS A 57 27.53 19.74 17.31
CA CYS A 57 28.06 18.97 18.44
C CYS A 57 27.31 19.25 19.76
N ARG A 58 26.42 20.25 19.77
CA ARG A 58 25.64 20.70 20.94
C ARG A 58 24.62 19.64 21.37
N ASN A 59 24.23 19.67 22.64
CA ASN A 59 23.19 18.81 23.23
C ASN A 59 23.39 17.28 22.99
N GLY A 60 24.62 16.84 22.74
CA GLY A 60 24.96 15.43 22.49
C GLY A 60 25.08 15.02 21.02
N GLY A 61 24.89 15.97 20.08
CA GLY A 61 25.03 15.75 18.64
C GLY A 61 23.69 15.72 17.90
N CYS A 62 23.59 16.38 16.74
CA CYS A 62 22.48 16.21 15.80
C CYS A 62 22.88 16.51 14.34
N LEU A 63 22.10 15.96 13.41
CA LEU A 63 22.16 16.22 11.97
C LEU A 63 20.88 16.96 11.53
N SER A 64 21.00 17.89 10.59
CA SER A 64 19.87 18.55 9.94
C SER A 64 20.16 18.75 8.44
N ILE A 65 19.22 18.37 7.58
CA ILE A 65 19.32 18.45 6.13
C ILE A 65 18.41 19.57 5.62
N SER A 66 18.93 20.40 4.72
CA SER A 66 18.22 21.54 4.12
C SER A 66 18.63 21.73 2.66
N HIS A 67 17.72 22.26 1.85
CA HIS A 67 18.02 22.73 0.49
C HIS A 67 18.74 24.08 0.57
N ARG A 68 19.80 24.30 -0.21
CA ARG A 68 20.71 25.46 -0.10
C ARG A 68 20.04 26.81 -0.38
N SER A 69 18.94 26.84 -1.13
CA SER A 69 18.12 28.06 -1.30
C SER A 69 17.28 28.45 -0.07
N GLN A 70 17.06 27.52 0.87
CA GLN A 70 16.35 27.74 2.14
C GLN A 70 17.07 27.03 3.29
N PRO A 71 18.29 27.46 3.68
CA PRO A 71 19.11 26.77 4.67
C PRO A 71 18.47 26.72 6.07
N ASN A 72 17.53 27.62 6.36
CA ASN A 72 16.77 27.65 7.61
C ASN A 72 15.60 26.64 7.66
N ARG A 73 15.27 25.98 6.53
CA ARG A 73 14.18 25.01 6.44
C ARG A 73 14.74 23.58 6.45
N SER A 74 14.63 22.92 7.60
CA SER A 74 14.97 21.49 7.73
C SER A 74 13.90 20.59 7.10
N ILE A 75 14.27 19.90 6.03
CA ILE A 75 13.44 18.86 5.38
C ILE A 75 13.54 17.51 6.11
N TRP A 76 14.66 17.27 6.81
CA TRP A 76 14.88 16.10 7.68
C TRP A 76 15.92 16.42 8.76
N SER A 77 15.70 15.99 10.01
CA SER A 77 16.65 16.24 11.11
C SER A 77 16.56 15.22 12.23
N THR A 78 17.68 14.92 12.89
CA THR A 78 17.73 14.00 14.03
C THR A 78 17.40 14.69 15.34
N ILE A 79 17.06 13.89 16.34
CA ILE A 79 16.79 14.36 17.70
C ILE A 79 18.16 14.59 18.42
N PRO A 80 18.40 15.74 19.09
CA PRO A 80 19.67 16.01 19.74
C PRO A 80 20.04 14.98 20.82
N GLY A 81 21.25 14.42 20.73
CA GLY A 81 21.79 13.47 21.68
C GLY A 81 21.20 12.06 21.60
N GLU A 82 20.40 11.74 20.59
CA GLU A 82 19.78 10.42 20.40
C GLU A 82 20.27 9.69 19.14
N ALA A 83 20.29 8.37 19.20
CA ALA A 83 20.63 7.51 18.07
C ALA A 83 19.54 7.62 16.99
N PHE A 84 19.96 8.02 15.78
CA PHE A 84 19.10 8.10 14.61
C PHE A 84 19.11 6.81 13.78
N ILE A 85 20.09 5.93 14.01
CA ILE A 85 20.12 4.56 13.48
C ILE A 85 20.22 3.57 14.65
N SER A 86 19.49 2.46 14.55
CA SER A 86 19.61 1.31 15.45
C SER A 86 19.29 0.01 14.70
N ALA A 87 19.72 -1.13 15.22
CA ALA A 87 19.50 -2.43 14.60
C ALA A 87 19.25 -3.53 15.64
N ALA A 88 18.50 -4.57 15.28
CA ALA A 88 18.19 -5.70 16.17
C ALA A 88 18.18 -7.05 15.43
N ALA A 89 18.39 -8.11 16.20
CA ALA A 89 18.19 -9.50 15.80
C ALA A 89 17.04 -10.08 16.63
N VAL A 90 15.93 -10.44 15.97
CA VAL A 90 14.67 -10.81 16.61
C VAL A 90 14.04 -11.98 15.87
N GLN A 91 13.58 -13.00 16.60
CA GLN A 91 12.74 -14.04 15.99
C GLN A 91 11.44 -13.41 15.48
N THR A 92 11.16 -13.52 14.19
CA THR A 92 9.95 -12.96 13.59
C THR A 92 8.93 -14.08 13.38
N GLN A 93 7.68 -13.82 13.74
CA GLN A 93 6.59 -14.77 13.61
C GLN A 93 5.48 -14.19 12.72
N VAL A 94 5.03 -14.97 11.74
CA VAL A 94 3.87 -14.63 10.90
C VAL A 94 2.71 -15.54 11.28
N GLU A 95 1.53 -14.96 11.34
CA GLU A 95 0.27 -15.70 11.27
C GLU A 95 -0.44 -15.32 9.98
N GLU A 96 -0.63 -16.30 9.09
CA GLU A 96 -1.21 -16.14 7.76
C GLU A 96 -2.60 -16.81 7.71
N SER A 97 -3.55 -16.15 7.06
CA SER A 97 -4.89 -16.66 6.83
C SER A 97 -5.52 -15.96 5.63
N ARG A 98 -5.54 -16.63 4.46
CA ARG A 98 -6.23 -16.17 3.23
C ARG A 98 -5.91 -14.70 2.87
N GLY A 99 -4.65 -14.41 2.55
CA GLY A 99 -4.22 -13.04 2.21
C GLY A 99 -4.25 -12.03 3.36
N SER A 100 -4.64 -12.42 4.58
CA SER A 100 -4.56 -11.58 5.79
C SER A 100 -3.38 -12.01 6.67
N PHE A 101 -2.57 -11.05 7.11
CA PHE A 101 -1.33 -11.32 7.86
C PHE A 101 -1.32 -10.74 9.27
N ALA A 102 -0.46 -11.29 10.14
CA ALA A 102 -0.09 -10.73 11.44
C ALA A 102 1.39 -10.99 11.74
N ILE A 103 2.23 -9.98 11.50
CA ILE A 103 3.68 -10.05 11.75
C ILE A 103 3.98 -9.63 13.19
N LYS A 104 4.65 -10.50 13.94
CA LYS A 104 4.94 -10.37 15.37
C LYS A 104 6.45 -10.47 15.63
N ASP A 105 6.95 -9.60 16.51
CA ASP A 105 8.30 -9.65 17.05
C ASP A 105 8.31 -10.56 18.30
N GLY A 106 8.94 -11.72 18.16
CA GLY A 106 9.06 -12.79 19.16
C GLY A 106 10.12 -12.50 20.21
N ASP A 107 11.07 -13.42 20.39
CA ASP A 107 12.18 -13.23 21.31
C ASP A 107 13.31 -12.39 20.69
N VAL A 108 13.87 -11.52 21.52
CA VAL A 108 14.88 -10.52 21.15
C VAL A 108 16.26 -11.07 21.50
N LEU A 109 17.03 -11.46 20.48
CA LEU A 109 18.37 -12.03 20.66
C LEU A 109 19.34 -10.94 21.12
N PHE A 110 19.36 -9.81 20.41
CA PHE A 110 20.05 -8.59 20.83
C PHE A 110 19.51 -7.35 20.11
N ILE A 111 19.75 -6.17 20.70
CA ILE A 111 19.50 -4.85 20.11
C ILE A 111 20.77 -4.02 20.27
N CYS A 112 21.23 -3.40 19.16
CA CYS A 112 22.27 -2.40 19.14
C CYS A 112 21.62 -1.02 18.95
N LYS A 113 21.41 -0.31 20.07
CA LYS A 113 20.61 0.93 20.17
C LYS A 113 21.39 2.19 20.56
N HIS A 114 22.69 2.07 20.81
CA HIS A 114 23.57 3.20 21.11
C HIS A 114 24.51 3.40 19.94
N GLN A 115 24.57 4.63 19.43
CA GLN A 115 25.28 4.98 18.20
C GLN A 115 26.50 5.86 18.51
N SER A 116 27.64 5.58 17.88
CA SER A 116 28.73 6.54 17.70
C SER A 116 28.70 7.11 16.29
N VAL A 117 28.97 8.41 16.13
CA VAL A 117 29.42 9.00 14.86
C VAL A 117 30.93 9.18 14.95
N GLU A 118 31.68 8.48 14.11
CA GLU A 118 33.14 8.47 14.17
C GLU A 118 33.77 9.32 13.07
N GLU A 119 33.08 9.46 11.93
CA GLU A 119 33.46 10.26 10.78
C GLU A 119 32.22 10.69 9.98
N ILE A 120 32.24 11.92 9.48
CA ILE A 120 31.36 12.42 8.41
C ILE A 120 32.33 12.90 7.32
N ARG A 121 32.23 12.37 6.10
CA ARG A 121 33.08 12.77 4.96
C ARG A 121 32.31 12.82 3.66
N VAL A 122 32.63 13.79 2.81
CA VAL A 122 32.21 13.80 1.40
C VAL A 122 33.17 12.89 0.63
N LEU A 123 32.64 12.05 -0.25
CA LEU A 123 33.37 11.20 -1.19
C LEU A 123 33.22 11.78 -2.60
N TYR A 124 34.33 11.87 -3.32
CA TYR A 124 34.41 12.19 -4.74
C TYR A 124 34.77 10.94 -5.55
N GLU A 125 34.72 11.06 -6.87
CA GLU A 125 34.91 9.96 -7.84
C GLU A 125 36.23 9.19 -7.62
N ALA A 126 37.34 9.89 -7.33
CA ALA A 126 38.63 9.27 -7.00
C ALA A 126 38.64 8.53 -5.64
N ASP A 127 37.88 9.00 -4.63
CA ASP A 127 37.75 8.30 -3.35
C ASP A 127 36.99 6.97 -3.51
N ILE A 128 36.09 6.89 -4.49
CA ILE A 128 35.27 5.70 -4.77
C ILE A 128 36.15 4.59 -5.35
N GLU A 129 37.08 4.91 -6.25
CA GLU A 129 38.03 3.94 -6.83
C GLU A 129 39.09 3.45 -5.80
N GLU A 130 39.61 4.33 -4.93
CA GLU A 130 40.57 3.91 -3.89
C GLU A 130 39.94 3.03 -2.78
N ASN A 131 38.61 3.10 -2.56
CA ASN A 131 37.93 2.27 -1.57
C ASN A 131 37.38 0.94 -2.15
N ALA A 132 37.84 0.52 -3.34
CA ALA A 132 37.35 -0.67 -4.05
C ALA A 132 37.59 -2.03 -3.34
N GLU A 133 38.50 -2.14 -2.36
CA GLU A 133 38.59 -3.34 -1.51
C GLU A 133 37.32 -3.56 -0.64
N ASP A 134 36.46 -2.55 -0.50
CA ASP A 134 35.17 -2.57 0.22
C ASP A 134 33.97 -2.66 -0.75
N ASP A 135 34.18 -3.24 -1.95
CA ASP A 135 33.32 -3.30 -3.16
C ASP A 135 31.80 -3.48 -2.91
N ASN A 136 31.43 -4.29 -1.91
CA ASN A 136 30.05 -4.55 -1.52
C ASN A 136 29.32 -3.36 -0.85
N LEU A 137 30.02 -2.29 -0.47
CA LEU A 137 29.38 -1.06 0.02
C LEU A 137 28.71 -0.28 -1.12
N LEU A 138 29.37 -0.18 -2.27
CA LEU A 138 28.97 0.71 -3.36
C LEU A 138 28.15 0.01 -4.46
N SER A 139 28.28 -1.32 -4.62
CA SER A 139 27.52 -2.13 -5.58
C SER A 139 25.98 -1.97 -5.50
N GLY A 140 25.44 -1.54 -4.35
CA GLY A 140 24.01 -1.26 -4.19
C GLY A 140 23.51 0.00 -4.91
N PHE A 141 24.41 0.87 -5.38
CA PHE A 141 24.07 2.16 -6.01
C PHE A 141 23.99 2.09 -7.54
N SER A 142 24.57 1.07 -8.18
CA SER A 142 24.68 0.96 -9.64
C SER A 142 23.46 0.32 -10.33
N ASN A 143 22.50 -0.23 -9.56
CA ASN A 143 21.32 -0.94 -10.08
C ASN A 143 20.22 0.00 -10.64
N SER A 144 20.55 0.80 -11.66
CA SER A 144 19.54 1.35 -12.58
C SER A 144 19.11 0.26 -13.58
N ASN A 145 17.85 -0.18 -13.51
CA ASN A 145 17.29 -1.28 -14.30
C ASN A 145 17.02 -0.91 -15.78
N ASN A 146 18.04 -0.45 -16.49
CA ASN A 146 18.04 -0.18 -17.94
C ASN A 146 19.10 -1.05 -18.65
N LYS A 147 18.83 -2.34 -18.83
CA LYS A 147 19.52 -3.15 -19.85
C LYS A 147 18.88 -2.86 -21.23
N GLY A 148 19.22 -1.71 -21.80
CA GLY A 148 18.74 -1.29 -23.12
C GLY A 148 19.67 -0.25 -23.75
N THR A 149 20.17 -0.58 -24.95
CA THR A 149 21.00 0.22 -25.89
C THR A 149 22.30 0.86 -25.35
N PRO A 150 23.48 0.55 -25.94
CA PRO A 150 24.75 1.15 -25.55
C PRO A 150 25.03 2.47 -26.28
N GLU A 151 24.52 3.58 -25.77
CA GLU A 151 24.98 4.93 -26.16
C GLU A 151 25.49 5.71 -24.94
N SER A 152 26.50 6.56 -25.18
CA SER A 152 27.41 7.04 -24.15
C SER A 152 26.86 8.23 -23.34
N PHE A 153 26.74 8.05 -22.02
CA PHE A 153 26.65 9.14 -21.06
C PHE A 153 27.82 9.08 -20.07
N ASN A 154 28.68 10.10 -20.08
CA ASN A 154 29.62 10.36 -18.99
C ASN A 154 28.83 10.74 -17.73
N LYS A 155 28.53 9.76 -16.88
CA LYS A 155 28.01 10.02 -15.53
C LYS A 155 29.18 10.39 -14.61
N SER A 156 29.51 11.68 -14.55
CA SER A 156 30.25 12.20 -13.39
C SER A 156 29.42 11.94 -12.14
N TYR A 157 30.02 11.29 -11.14
CA TYR A 157 29.30 10.97 -9.91
C TYR A 157 29.16 12.21 -9.02
N SER A 158 27.91 12.58 -8.71
CA SER A 158 27.65 13.61 -7.70
C SER A 158 28.22 13.18 -6.35
N PRO A 159 28.88 14.09 -5.59
CA PRO A 159 29.61 13.72 -4.39
C PRO A 159 28.69 13.14 -3.31
N ILE A 160 29.09 11.96 -2.78
CA ILE A 160 28.31 11.18 -1.81
C ILE A 160 28.74 11.57 -0.40
N LEU A 161 27.79 12.01 0.43
CA LEU A 161 28.06 12.25 1.85
C LEU A 161 27.94 10.95 2.64
N MET A 162 29.03 10.53 3.28
CA MET A 162 29.09 9.32 4.09
C MET A 162 29.26 9.64 5.57
N ILE A 163 28.38 9.07 6.39
CA ILE A 163 28.43 9.09 7.85
C ILE A 163 28.74 7.67 8.33
N THR A 164 29.83 7.49 9.08
CA THR A 164 30.22 6.17 9.61
C THR A 164 30.41 6.18 11.12
N GLY A 165 30.25 5.00 11.72
CA GLY A 165 30.54 4.78 13.14
C GLY A 165 30.14 3.38 13.57
N ARG A 166 29.77 3.23 14.85
CA ARG A 166 29.38 1.94 15.41
C ARG A 166 28.04 1.98 16.14
N LEU A 167 27.23 0.94 15.96
CA LEU A 167 26.12 0.64 16.84
C LEU A 167 26.59 -0.27 17.98
N SER A 168 25.95 -0.19 19.14
CA SER A 168 26.29 -1.02 20.30
C SER A 168 25.10 -1.31 21.21
N SER A 169 25.12 -2.46 21.88
CA SER A 169 24.04 -2.89 22.80
C SER A 169 24.10 -2.25 24.20
N LYS A 170 25.16 -1.50 24.51
CA LYS A 170 25.39 -0.82 25.78
C LYS A 170 26.07 0.52 25.53
N LYS A 171 25.64 1.58 26.22
CA LYS A 171 26.22 2.92 26.08
C LYS A 171 27.74 2.88 26.32
N THR A 172 28.49 3.21 25.28
CA THR A 172 29.95 3.25 25.27
C THR A 172 30.43 4.52 25.95
N ASN A 173 30.88 4.40 27.20
CA ASN A 173 31.61 5.50 27.86
C ASN A 173 32.99 5.67 27.21
N ILE A 174 33.06 6.50 26.16
CA ILE A 174 34.31 6.96 25.56
C ILE A 174 34.95 7.99 26.50
N LEU A 175 35.49 7.49 27.62
CA LEU A 175 36.39 8.24 28.51
C LEU A 175 37.80 7.66 28.35
N PRO A 176 38.83 8.50 28.15
CA PRO A 176 40.20 8.01 28.07
C PRO A 176 40.59 7.34 29.39
N LYS A 177 41.11 6.11 29.31
CA LYS A 177 41.57 5.37 30.49
C LYS A 177 42.86 6.00 31.04
N LYS A 178 42.74 7.01 31.92
CA LYS A 178 43.83 7.36 32.83
C LYS A 178 44.11 6.18 33.75
N SER A 179 45.16 5.41 33.46
CA SER A 179 45.62 4.31 34.28
C SER A 179 46.38 4.84 35.50
N LEU A 180 45.66 5.17 36.56
CA LEU A 180 46.26 5.39 37.88
C LEU A 180 46.84 4.08 38.42
N TYR A 181 48.16 4.04 38.58
CA TYR A 181 48.87 2.91 39.19
C TYR A 181 49.02 3.14 40.69
N LEU A 182 48.29 2.39 41.51
CA LEU A 182 48.54 2.25 42.95
C LEU A 182 48.61 0.76 43.31
N GLY A 183 49.77 0.32 43.84
CA GLY A 183 49.93 -0.96 44.55
C GLY A 183 49.93 -2.25 43.71
N LYS A 184 50.80 -3.20 44.06
CA LYS A 184 50.86 -4.55 43.48
C LYS A 184 49.76 -5.49 44.03
N LYS A 185 48.46 -5.18 43.83
CA LYS A 185 47.35 -6.15 44.04
C LYS A 185 46.06 -5.69 43.34
N LYS A 186 45.54 -6.51 42.41
CA LYS A 186 44.37 -6.18 41.57
C LYS A 186 43.19 -7.10 41.87
N ILE A 187 42.43 -6.77 42.91
CA ILE A 187 41.20 -7.51 43.27
C ILE A 187 40.13 -7.23 42.20
N ARG A 188 39.63 -8.28 41.54
CA ARG A 188 38.51 -8.21 40.58
C ARG A 188 37.28 -8.90 41.16
N PHE A 189 36.30 -8.13 41.60
CA PHE A 189 34.94 -8.64 41.81
C PHE A 189 34.27 -8.89 40.45
N GLY A 190 34.30 -10.15 40.01
CA GLY A 190 33.81 -10.58 38.71
C GLY A 190 32.30 -10.81 38.66
N TRP A 191 31.51 -9.73 38.57
CA TRP A 191 30.10 -9.85 38.17
C TRP A 191 30.01 -10.30 36.70
N ALA A 192 29.17 -11.29 36.42
CA ALA A 192 28.99 -11.85 35.08
C ALA A 192 28.44 -10.80 34.10
N ARG A 193 29.30 -10.27 33.23
CA ARG A 193 28.90 -9.29 32.21
C ARG A 193 28.30 -10.02 31.01
N LYS A 194 26.98 -9.84 30.78
CA LYS A 194 26.35 -10.16 29.47
C LYS A 194 27.23 -9.61 28.33
N PRO A 195 27.33 -10.29 27.16
CA PRO A 195 28.17 -9.83 26.06
C PRO A 195 27.85 -8.40 25.62
N SER A 196 28.82 -7.75 24.98
CA SER A 196 28.63 -6.45 24.32
C SER A 196 28.70 -6.70 22.82
N PHE A 197 27.57 -6.47 22.14
CA PHE A 197 27.50 -6.50 20.69
C PHE A 197 27.86 -5.12 20.17
N VAL A 198 28.69 -5.06 19.13
CA VAL A 198 29.12 -3.82 18.47
C VAL A 198 29.23 -4.11 16.98
N ALA A 199 28.57 -3.32 16.12
CA ALA A 199 28.67 -3.45 14.66
C ALA A 199 29.07 -2.11 14.05
N ARG A 200 29.79 -2.12 12.92
CA ARG A 200 30.00 -0.91 12.11
C ARG A 200 28.72 -0.59 11.33
N TYR A 201 28.46 0.68 11.09
CA TYR A 201 27.43 1.12 10.13
C TYR A 201 27.98 2.19 9.21
N TRP A 202 27.34 2.27 8.05
CA TRP A 202 27.48 3.32 7.05
C TRP A 202 26.09 3.88 6.75
N PHE A 203 25.96 5.20 6.78
CA PHE A 203 24.77 5.92 6.34
C PHE A 203 25.20 6.87 5.23
N LEU A 204 24.67 6.64 4.05
CA LEU A 204 25.06 7.30 2.81
C LEU A 204 23.93 8.21 2.35
N LEU A 205 24.29 9.41 1.86
CA LEU A 205 23.37 10.44 1.38
C LEU A 205 23.90 10.98 0.04
N GLU A 206 23.07 10.93 -0.99
CA GLU A 206 23.42 11.26 -2.37
C GLU A 206 22.32 12.13 -2.99
N GLN A 207 22.67 13.19 -3.70
CA GLN A 207 21.68 13.94 -4.49
C GLN A 207 21.27 13.12 -5.73
N ARG A 208 19.98 12.82 -5.86
CA ARG A 208 19.41 12.11 -7.01
C ARG A 208 18.76 13.06 -8.04
N SER A 209 18.30 14.22 -7.58
CA SER A 209 17.92 15.41 -8.38
C SER A 209 17.90 16.63 -7.46
N SER A 210 17.72 17.84 -7.98
CA SER A 210 17.66 19.08 -7.17
C SER A 210 16.54 19.08 -6.12
N ASN A 211 15.54 18.20 -6.24
CA ASN A 211 14.48 18.02 -5.23
C ASN A 211 14.58 16.70 -4.43
N GLN A 212 15.64 15.91 -4.58
CA GLN A 212 15.72 14.57 -3.98
C GLN A 212 17.10 14.18 -3.46
N ILE A 213 17.12 13.70 -2.21
CA ILE A 213 18.28 13.00 -1.64
C ILE A 213 17.93 11.52 -1.49
N GLY A 214 18.69 10.65 -2.15
CA GLY A 214 18.70 9.21 -1.88
C GLY A 214 19.50 8.92 -0.62
N PHE A 215 19.02 7.97 0.19
CA PHE A 215 19.72 7.51 1.38
C PHE A 215 19.82 5.99 1.42
N SER A 216 20.90 5.46 1.99
CA SER A 216 20.99 4.04 2.35
C SER A 216 21.74 3.81 3.67
N VAL A 217 21.35 2.75 4.38
CA VAL A 217 21.97 2.30 5.64
C VAL A 217 22.42 0.85 5.45
N LYS A 218 23.71 0.60 5.67
CA LYS A 218 24.32 -0.74 5.68
C LYS A 218 25.02 -1.00 7.03
N PHE A 219 25.05 -2.26 7.45
CA PHE A 219 25.78 -2.72 8.65
C PHE A 219 26.85 -3.72 8.27
N GLY A 220 27.95 -3.71 9.02
CA GLY A 220 28.95 -4.77 8.98
C GLY A 220 28.62 -5.86 10.01
N GLU A 221 29.38 -6.95 9.97
CA GLU A 221 29.34 -7.97 11.01
C GLU A 221 29.55 -7.38 12.41
N TYR A 222 29.03 -8.07 13.43
CA TYR A 222 29.17 -7.63 14.82
C TYR A 222 30.36 -8.31 15.55
N ASP A 223 31.13 -7.50 16.26
CA ASP A 223 32.14 -7.92 17.22
C ASP A 223 31.46 -8.58 18.45
N LYS A 224 31.54 -9.91 18.59
CA LYS A 224 31.20 -10.62 19.84
C LYS A 224 32.30 -10.40 20.88
N LYS A 225 32.37 -9.20 21.48
CA LYS A 225 33.41 -8.83 22.46
C LYS A 225 33.33 -9.67 23.74
N LEU A 226 34.06 -10.78 23.73
CA LEU A 226 34.27 -11.72 24.83
C LEU A 226 34.76 -10.99 26.09
N SER A 227 34.09 -11.26 27.21
CA SER A 227 34.73 -11.09 28.52
C SER A 227 35.71 -12.25 28.72
N PRO A 228 36.85 -12.05 29.41
CA PRO A 228 37.84 -13.11 29.61
C PRO A 228 37.22 -14.33 30.30
N SER A 229 37.64 -15.51 29.86
CA SER A 229 37.01 -16.80 30.17
C SER A 229 36.94 -17.07 31.68
N VAL A 230 35.81 -17.62 32.11
CA VAL A 230 35.69 -18.25 33.43
C VAL A 230 36.39 -19.60 33.36
N THR A 231 37.56 -19.70 33.98
CA THR A 231 38.24 -21.00 34.16
C THR A 231 37.29 -21.96 34.88
N LYS A 232 36.99 -23.13 34.29
CA LYS A 232 36.13 -24.16 34.89
C LYS A 232 36.74 -24.61 36.24
N ARG A 233 36.22 -24.09 37.36
CA ARG A 233 36.57 -24.62 38.70
C ARG A 233 35.92 -26.00 38.84
N ARG A 234 36.75 -27.04 38.95
CA ARG A 234 36.33 -28.33 39.54
C ARG A 234 35.80 -28.04 40.95
N ILE A 235 34.54 -28.36 41.20
CA ILE A 235 34.01 -28.48 42.57
C ILE A 235 34.19 -29.96 42.94
N LEU A 236 35.07 -30.22 43.91
CA LEU A 236 35.12 -31.53 44.57
C LEU A 236 33.86 -31.69 45.43
N GLN A 237 33.27 -32.89 45.41
CA GLN A 237 32.21 -33.23 46.36
C GLN A 237 32.80 -33.33 47.76
N GLY A 238 32.18 -32.62 48.72
CA GLY A 238 32.43 -32.74 50.15
C GLY A 238 31.09 -32.78 50.87
N SER A 239 30.79 -33.90 51.52
CA SER A 239 29.53 -34.13 52.21
C SER A 239 29.66 -33.84 53.71
N SER A 240 28.66 -33.18 54.33
CA SER A 240 28.20 -33.51 55.70
C SER A 240 26.96 -32.70 56.16
N TRP A 241 25.87 -33.42 56.51
CA TRP A 241 24.97 -33.23 57.69
C TRP A 241 24.26 -31.86 57.91
N LYS A 242 22.92 -31.80 57.82
CA LYS A 242 21.87 -31.97 58.89
C LYS A 242 21.65 -30.70 59.77
N LEU A 243 20.44 -30.31 60.21
CA LEU A 243 19.05 -30.81 60.02
C LEU A 243 18.17 -29.69 59.34
N ILE A 244 16.86 -29.38 59.55
CA ILE A 244 15.78 -29.86 60.44
C ILE A 244 14.34 -29.60 59.90
N ARG A 245 13.34 -29.97 60.72
CA ARG A 245 11.86 -29.92 60.57
C ARG A 245 11.28 -28.48 60.74
N MET A 246 9.98 -28.14 60.59
CA MET A 246 8.67 -28.84 60.43
C MET A 246 7.64 -27.81 59.83
N GLN A 247 6.32 -28.00 59.59
CA GLN A 247 5.28 -29.03 59.79
C GLN A 247 4.13 -28.80 58.75
N ARG A 248 3.12 -29.70 58.72
CA ARG A 248 1.75 -29.59 58.13
C ARG A 248 1.65 -29.88 56.61
N GLN A 249 1.11 -31.03 56.20
CA GLN A 249 -0.27 -31.58 56.31
C GLN A 249 -1.18 -31.10 55.16
N CYS A 250 -2.11 -31.88 54.59
CA CYS A 250 -2.23 -33.33 54.35
C CYS A 250 -3.63 -33.58 53.76
N ILE A 251 -3.75 -34.07 52.52
CA ILE A 251 -4.95 -34.67 51.87
C ILE A 251 -4.55 -35.01 50.42
N ALA A 252 -5.11 -35.98 49.71
CA ALA A 252 -5.36 -37.41 49.99
C ALA A 252 -5.64 -38.09 48.64
N TYR A 253 -5.18 -39.33 48.46
CA TYR A 253 -5.46 -40.30 47.38
C TYR A 253 -6.51 -39.98 46.29
N ILE A 254 -6.13 -40.26 45.03
CA ILE A 254 -6.72 -41.39 44.25
C ILE A 254 -5.68 -41.88 43.22
N SER A 255 -5.81 -43.13 42.77
CA SER A 255 -4.75 -43.88 42.07
C SER A 255 -4.99 -44.08 40.58
N ARG A 256 -3.90 -44.20 39.80
CA ARG A 256 -3.70 -45.29 38.82
C ARG A 256 -2.26 -45.33 38.30
N GLN A 257 -1.71 -46.53 38.17
CA GLN A 257 -0.44 -46.78 37.47
C GLN A 257 -0.66 -46.76 35.94
N ARG A 258 0.29 -46.20 35.20
CA ARG A 258 0.75 -46.72 33.90
C ARG A 258 2.27 -46.52 33.83
N GLY A 259 2.98 -47.43 33.16
CA GLY A 259 4.41 -47.63 33.34
C GLY A 259 5.30 -46.56 32.70
N PHE A 260 6.44 -46.28 33.34
CA PHE A 260 7.56 -45.60 32.70
C PHE A 260 8.31 -46.58 31.80
N VAL A 261 8.30 -46.35 30.50
CA VAL A 261 9.32 -46.90 29.60
C VAL A 261 10.52 -45.97 29.66
N ALA A 262 11.67 -46.49 30.07
CA ALA A 262 12.92 -45.74 30.07
C ALA A 262 13.48 -45.65 28.65
N LEU A 263 13.04 -44.66 27.89
CA LEU A 263 13.72 -44.24 26.66
C LEU A 263 14.95 -43.42 27.03
N SER A 264 16.13 -43.94 26.69
CA SER A 264 17.40 -43.24 26.84
C SER A 264 17.41 -41.99 25.94
N SER A 265 17.57 -40.82 26.54
CA SER A 265 17.92 -39.61 25.80
C SER A 265 19.28 -39.82 25.14
N GLN A 266 19.31 -39.91 23.81
CA GLN A 266 20.53 -39.64 23.07
C GLN A 266 20.82 -38.14 23.21
N ASP A 267 22.08 -37.79 23.48
CA ASP A 267 22.50 -36.40 23.57
C ASP A 267 22.47 -35.76 22.18
N GLU A 268 21.36 -35.12 21.82
CA GLU A 268 21.33 -34.18 20.71
C GLU A 268 22.30 -33.05 21.02
N GLN A 269 23.46 -33.07 20.37
CA GLN A 269 24.44 -31.99 20.38
C GLN A 269 23.89 -30.83 19.54
N GLY A 270 22.91 -30.12 20.10
CA GLY A 270 22.34 -28.93 19.49
C GLY A 270 23.41 -27.86 19.30
N GLU A 271 23.85 -27.67 18.06
CA GLU A 271 24.71 -26.55 17.70
C GLU A 271 23.98 -25.24 18.01
N GLU A 272 24.54 -24.41 18.89
CA GLU A 272 24.05 -23.04 19.07
C GLU A 272 24.25 -22.27 17.76
N GLN A 273 23.21 -22.18 16.92
CA GLN A 273 23.24 -21.37 15.70
C GLN A 273 23.70 -19.94 16.05
N VAL A 274 24.90 -19.60 15.61
CA VAL A 274 25.48 -18.27 15.86
C VAL A 274 24.85 -17.29 14.89
N VAL A 275 23.78 -16.64 15.33
CA VAL A 275 23.02 -15.67 14.53
C VAL A 275 23.84 -14.38 14.32
N THR A 276 24.67 -14.38 13.27
CA THR A 276 25.67 -13.34 12.92
C THR A 276 25.10 -12.01 12.42
N GLU A 277 23.78 -11.91 12.20
CA GLU A 277 23.17 -10.82 11.44
C GLU A 277 21.99 -10.14 12.15
N PHE A 278 21.73 -8.88 11.80
CA PHE A 278 20.49 -8.18 12.12
C PHE A 278 19.36 -8.59 11.16
N ASN A 279 18.11 -8.54 11.60
CA ASN A 279 16.93 -8.62 10.73
C ASN A 279 15.87 -7.54 11.01
N LYS A 280 16.23 -6.51 11.77
CA LYS A 280 15.42 -5.31 11.95
C LYS A 280 16.33 -4.08 11.90
N VAL A 281 16.04 -3.16 10.98
CA VAL A 281 16.69 -1.83 10.89
C VAL A 281 15.72 -0.77 11.44
N PHE A 282 16.24 0.23 12.14
CA PHE A 282 15.48 1.33 12.71
C PHE A 282 16.09 2.67 12.32
N ILE A 283 15.31 3.53 11.67
CA ILE A 283 15.68 4.91 11.35
C ILE A 283 14.78 5.84 12.18
N THR A 284 15.38 6.71 12.98
CA THR A 284 14.68 7.58 13.95
C THR A 284 15.06 9.04 13.74
N TYR A 285 14.07 9.92 13.61
CA TYR A 285 14.27 11.35 13.35
C TYR A 285 13.18 12.20 14.01
N ALA A 286 13.42 13.50 14.11
CA ALA A 286 12.52 14.45 14.75
C ALA A 286 11.28 14.74 13.90
N SER A 287 10.17 15.05 14.57
CA SER A 287 8.91 15.49 13.96
C SER A 287 8.20 16.44 14.94
N ASP A 288 7.46 17.42 14.43
CA ASP A 288 6.79 18.37 15.31
C ASP A 288 5.54 17.73 15.93
N LYS A 289 5.14 18.14 17.15
CA LYS A 289 3.93 17.61 17.82
C LYS A 289 2.67 17.76 16.96
N ASP A 290 2.55 18.92 16.32
CA ASP A 290 1.39 19.31 15.51
C ASP A 290 1.62 19.06 13.99
N GLU A 291 2.66 18.30 13.64
CA GLU A 291 2.91 17.81 12.28
C GLU A 291 1.95 16.65 11.96
N LYS A 292 1.17 16.83 10.89
CA LYS A 292 0.20 15.86 10.38
C LYS A 292 0.80 15.08 9.22
N PHE A 293 0.53 13.79 9.14
CA PHE A 293 1.11 12.86 8.16
C PHE A 293 0.04 12.34 7.20
N TYR A 294 0.31 12.41 5.90
CA TYR A 294 -0.57 12.02 4.80
C TYR A 294 0.15 11.07 3.84
N GLY A 295 -0.59 10.16 3.20
CA GLY A 295 -0.05 9.20 2.24
C GLY A 295 -0.31 7.75 2.70
N PHE A 296 0.74 6.93 2.68
CA PHE A 296 0.76 5.49 3.00
C PHE A 296 0.00 4.56 2.04
N GLY A 297 -0.27 5.02 0.82
CA GLY A 297 -1.00 4.29 -0.22
C GLY A 297 -2.49 4.55 -0.16
N GLU A 298 -3.28 3.59 -0.62
CA GLU A 298 -4.73 3.57 -0.45
C GLU A 298 -5.09 3.18 0.99
N GLN A 299 -5.82 4.05 1.69
CA GLN A 299 -6.10 3.94 3.12
C GLN A 299 -7.56 4.31 3.42
N PHE A 300 -8.37 3.32 3.78
CA PHE A 300 -9.82 3.45 3.84
C PHE A 300 -10.39 4.01 5.15
N SER A 301 -9.61 4.03 6.24
CA SER A 301 -10.08 4.46 7.57
C SER A 301 -9.61 5.86 7.99
N HIS A 302 -8.47 6.32 7.49
CA HIS A 302 -7.76 7.49 7.99
C HIS A 302 -7.07 8.26 6.85
N MET A 303 -7.22 9.59 6.83
CA MET A 303 -6.39 10.48 5.99
C MET A 303 -5.13 10.96 6.71
N GLU A 304 -5.11 10.94 8.04
CA GLU A 304 -4.08 11.53 8.89
C GLU A 304 -3.51 10.46 9.83
N PHE A 305 -2.18 10.36 9.94
CA PHE A 305 -1.49 9.23 10.58
C PHE A 305 -0.65 9.53 11.83
N LYS A 306 -0.52 10.79 12.27
CA LYS A 306 0.10 11.11 13.56
C LYS A 306 -0.60 10.36 14.70
N GLY A 307 0.18 9.90 15.68
CA GLY A 307 -0.30 9.07 16.79
C GLY A 307 -0.47 7.57 16.47
N LYS A 308 -0.20 7.13 15.23
CA LYS A 308 -0.45 5.74 14.77
C LYS A 308 0.85 5.02 14.42
N ARG A 309 0.80 3.69 14.32
CA ARG A 309 1.91 2.87 13.77
C ARG A 309 1.40 2.20 12.50
N VAL A 310 1.84 2.66 11.34
CA VAL A 310 1.34 2.24 10.03
C VAL A 310 2.17 1.06 9.50
N PRO A 311 1.62 -0.16 9.40
CA PRO A 311 2.30 -1.28 8.73
C PRO A 311 2.23 -1.13 7.21
N ILE A 312 3.31 -1.52 6.53
CA ILE A 312 3.39 -1.57 5.07
C ILE A 312 3.55 -3.03 4.65
N ILE A 313 2.42 -3.65 4.31
CA ILE A 313 2.31 -4.98 3.70
C ILE A 313 1.04 -5.03 2.87
N VAL A 314 1.16 -5.48 1.63
CA VAL A 314 0.04 -5.73 0.71
C VAL A 314 -0.85 -6.83 1.31
N GLN A 315 -2.16 -6.67 1.38
CA GLN A 315 -3.03 -7.72 1.95
C GLN A 315 -4.49 -7.55 1.54
N GLU A 316 -5.30 -8.57 1.79
CA GLU A 316 -6.76 -8.44 1.76
C GLU A 316 -7.21 -7.28 2.66
N GLN A 317 -8.03 -6.36 2.13
CA GLN A 317 -8.44 -5.18 2.91
C GLN A 317 -9.25 -5.54 4.16
N GLY A 318 -9.92 -6.71 4.13
CA GLY A 318 -10.74 -7.24 5.22
C GLY A 318 -12.16 -6.66 5.28
N ILE A 319 -13.07 -7.40 5.92
CA ILE A 319 -14.52 -7.14 5.91
C ILE A 319 -14.96 -6.38 7.17
N GLY A 320 -15.46 -5.17 6.99
CA GLY A 320 -15.85 -4.23 8.05
C GLY A 320 -14.68 -3.39 8.59
N ARG A 321 -13.45 -3.91 8.53
CA ARG A 321 -12.20 -3.20 8.86
C ARG A 321 -12.18 -2.51 10.24
N GLY A 322 -12.94 -3.06 11.18
CA GLY A 322 -13.16 -2.53 12.53
C GLY A 322 -14.63 -2.26 12.85
N ASP A 323 -15.47 -2.00 11.84
CA ASP A 323 -16.89 -1.72 12.00
C ASP A 323 -17.65 -2.94 12.55
N GLN A 324 -18.44 -2.73 13.61
CA GLN A 324 -19.15 -3.79 14.33
C GLN A 324 -20.65 -3.77 14.03
N PRO A 325 -21.35 -4.92 14.06
CA PRO A 325 -20.86 -6.26 14.42
C PRO A 325 -20.22 -7.05 13.26
N ILE A 326 -19.97 -6.43 12.10
CA ILE A 326 -19.55 -7.17 10.90
C ILE A 326 -18.12 -7.71 11.00
N THR A 327 -17.14 -6.92 11.46
CA THR A 327 -15.76 -7.42 11.63
C THR A 327 -15.66 -8.56 12.64
N PHE A 328 -16.46 -8.55 13.72
CA PHE A 328 -16.61 -9.70 14.63
C PHE A 328 -17.10 -10.95 13.89
N ALA A 329 -18.15 -10.82 13.06
CA ALA A 329 -18.73 -11.94 12.33
C ALA A 329 -17.79 -12.50 11.27
N ALA A 330 -17.09 -11.63 10.53
CA ALA A 330 -16.06 -12.02 9.57
C ALA A 330 -14.94 -12.81 10.25
N ASN A 331 -14.35 -12.26 11.32
CA ASN A 331 -13.27 -12.92 12.08
C ASN A 331 -13.71 -14.23 12.75
N LEU A 332 -15.00 -14.40 13.07
CA LEU A 332 -15.56 -15.65 13.60
C LEU A 332 -15.60 -16.75 12.52
N ILE A 333 -16.02 -16.40 11.30
CA ILE A 333 -16.15 -17.33 10.16
C ILE A 333 -14.76 -17.69 9.59
N SER A 334 -13.88 -16.71 9.41
CA SER A 334 -12.54 -16.88 8.83
C SER A 334 -11.52 -16.04 9.58
N TYR A 335 -10.46 -16.66 10.09
CA TYR A 335 -9.51 -15.99 10.98
C TYR A 335 -8.89 -14.74 10.34
N ARG A 336 -8.97 -13.59 11.04
CA ARG A 336 -8.50 -12.26 10.61
C ARG A 336 -9.14 -11.66 9.35
N SER A 337 -10.11 -12.31 8.68
CA SER A 337 -10.71 -11.77 7.45
C SER A 337 -11.58 -10.52 7.65
N GLY A 338 -11.78 -10.07 8.89
CA GLY A 338 -12.42 -8.79 9.19
C GLY A 338 -11.49 -7.57 9.05
N GLY A 339 -10.18 -7.78 8.87
CA GLY A 339 -9.19 -6.71 8.74
C GLY A 339 -9.03 -5.84 9.99
N ASP A 340 -8.39 -4.69 9.81
CA ASP A 340 -8.35 -3.57 10.76
C ASP A 340 -8.21 -2.24 10.00
N TRP A 341 -8.02 -1.11 10.69
CA TRP A 341 -7.97 0.21 10.04
C TRP A 341 -6.83 0.34 9.01
N SER A 342 -5.80 -0.50 9.10
CA SER A 342 -4.57 -0.42 8.28
C SER A 342 -4.48 -1.46 7.15
N THR A 343 -5.43 -2.39 7.03
CA THR A 343 -5.42 -3.43 5.99
C THR A 343 -5.90 -2.86 4.64
N THR A 344 -5.12 -3.06 3.58
CA THR A 344 -5.31 -2.47 2.24
C THR A 344 -4.60 -3.28 1.14
N TYR A 345 -5.17 -3.26 -0.07
CA TYR A 345 -4.60 -3.87 -1.27
C TYR A 345 -3.42 -3.06 -1.85
N ALA A 346 -3.36 -1.75 -1.62
CA ALA A 346 -2.41 -0.84 -2.27
C ALA A 346 -1.65 0.08 -1.27
N PRO A 347 -0.91 -0.47 -0.29
CA PRO A 347 -0.07 0.33 0.60
C PRO A 347 1.14 0.91 -0.15
N SER A 348 1.68 2.02 0.35
CA SER A 348 2.96 2.55 -0.11
C SER A 348 3.81 3.04 1.06
N PRO A 349 5.12 2.74 1.14
CA PRO A 349 6.02 3.30 2.15
C PRO A 349 6.40 4.77 1.88
N PHE A 350 5.46 5.60 1.42
CA PHE A 350 5.59 7.05 1.17
C PHE A 350 4.71 7.86 2.13
N TYR A 351 5.20 9.01 2.58
CA TYR A 351 4.36 10.04 3.21
C TYR A 351 4.81 11.46 2.84
N MET A 352 3.92 12.42 3.04
CA MET A 352 4.21 13.85 3.14
C MET A 352 3.53 14.47 4.38
N THR A 353 3.99 15.63 4.85
CA THR A 353 3.48 16.26 6.09
C THR A 353 2.94 17.67 5.90
N SER A 354 2.15 18.14 6.88
CA SER A 354 1.74 19.56 6.99
C SER A 354 2.90 20.55 7.19
N LYS A 355 4.15 20.08 7.28
CA LYS A 355 5.37 20.91 7.28
C LYS A 355 6.13 20.83 5.95
N MET A 356 5.52 20.22 4.92
CA MET A 356 6.13 19.90 3.63
C MET A 356 7.44 19.10 3.78
N ARG A 357 7.51 18.19 4.77
CA ARG A 357 8.53 17.15 4.81
C ARG A 357 7.98 15.91 4.10
N SER A 358 8.82 15.15 3.41
CA SER A 358 8.41 13.89 2.77
C SER A 358 9.58 12.92 2.67
N LEU A 359 9.25 11.63 2.81
CA LEU A 359 10.20 10.52 2.69
C LEU A 359 9.46 9.30 2.13
N TYR A 360 10.17 8.47 1.36
CA TYR A 360 9.71 7.13 1.04
C TYR A 360 10.83 6.07 1.06
N LEU A 361 10.48 4.79 1.17
CA LEU A 361 11.43 3.66 1.08
C LEU A 361 11.45 3.07 -0.33
N GLU A 362 12.64 2.72 -0.83
CA GLU A 362 12.80 2.14 -2.17
C GLU A 362 12.66 0.60 -2.19
N GLY A 363 12.96 -0.09 -1.08
CA GLY A 363 12.86 -1.55 -0.96
C GLY A 363 11.43 -2.08 -0.75
N TYR A 364 11.26 -3.40 -0.91
CA TYR A 364 9.96 -4.09 -0.79
C TYR A 364 9.74 -4.75 0.59
N ASN A 365 10.74 -4.72 1.48
CA ASN A 365 10.66 -5.34 2.80
C ASN A 365 9.43 -4.90 3.61
N TYR A 366 8.88 -5.79 4.44
CA TYR A 366 7.92 -5.37 5.46
C TYR A 366 8.50 -4.24 6.31
N SER A 367 7.77 -3.14 6.37
CA SER A 367 8.14 -1.98 7.20
C SER A 367 6.96 -1.49 8.02
N ALA A 368 7.26 -0.70 9.05
CA ALA A 368 6.25 -0.04 9.87
C ALA A 368 6.73 1.35 10.29
N PHE A 369 5.91 2.36 10.05
CA PHE A 369 6.16 3.75 10.40
C PHE A 369 5.50 4.03 11.76
N ASP A 370 6.28 4.07 12.83
CA ASP A 370 5.81 4.45 14.17
C ASP A 370 5.79 5.98 14.31
N LEU A 371 4.58 6.54 14.21
CA LEU A 371 4.24 7.95 14.39
C LEU A 371 3.54 8.17 15.76
N THR A 372 3.60 7.20 16.69
CA THR A 372 2.90 7.25 17.99
C THR A 372 3.49 8.27 18.96
N LYS A 373 4.64 8.85 18.64
CA LYS A 373 5.34 9.84 19.46
C LYS A 373 5.12 11.26 18.93
N PRO A 374 4.97 12.26 19.81
CA PRO A 374 4.72 13.63 19.38
C PRO A 374 5.94 14.25 18.70
N ASP A 375 7.14 13.96 19.19
CA ASP A 375 8.39 14.67 18.87
C ASP A 375 9.27 13.98 17.81
N ARG A 376 8.84 12.84 17.27
CA ARG A 376 9.68 11.94 16.49
C ARG A 376 8.90 10.93 15.64
N VAL A 377 9.60 10.35 14.66
CA VAL A 377 9.20 9.16 13.90
C VAL A 377 10.25 8.07 14.10
N GLN A 378 9.82 6.80 14.13
CA GLN A 378 10.72 5.65 13.97
C GLN A 378 10.19 4.72 12.88
N ILE A 379 10.97 4.52 11.82
CA ILE A 379 10.70 3.53 10.78
C ILE A 379 11.39 2.23 11.18
N GLN A 380 10.63 1.15 11.34
CA GLN A 380 11.11 -0.22 11.52
C GLN A 380 11.06 -0.92 10.15
N ILE A 381 12.15 -1.57 9.72
CA ILE A 381 12.26 -2.31 8.45
C ILE A 381 12.73 -3.73 8.75
N TYR A 382 12.14 -4.74 8.12
CA TYR A 382 12.54 -6.15 8.24
C TYR A 382 13.67 -6.48 7.27
N GLY A 383 14.90 -6.64 7.78
CA GLY A 383 16.10 -6.88 6.98
C GLY A 383 17.38 -6.42 7.68
N ASN A 384 18.51 -6.49 6.98
CA ASN A 384 19.83 -6.01 7.41
C ASN A 384 20.27 -4.71 6.70
N TYR A 385 19.43 -4.14 5.83
CA TYR A 385 19.68 -2.89 5.11
C TYR A 385 18.42 -1.98 5.14
N ALA A 386 18.59 -0.72 4.76
CA ALA A 386 17.48 0.19 4.49
C ALA A 386 17.86 1.16 3.37
N GLN A 387 16.92 1.50 2.48
CA GLN A 387 17.12 2.44 1.39
C GLN A 387 15.83 3.22 1.10
N GLY A 388 15.96 4.48 0.72
CA GLY A 388 14.83 5.37 0.44
C GLY A 388 15.26 6.74 -0.07
N ARG A 389 14.32 7.68 -0.12
CA ARG A 389 14.60 9.09 -0.44
C ARG A 389 13.94 10.05 0.53
N ILE A 390 14.59 11.20 0.75
CA ILE A 390 14.02 12.40 1.35
C ILE A 390 13.71 13.37 0.20
N LEU A 391 12.49 13.91 0.16
CA LEU A 391 12.04 14.80 -0.91
C LEU A 391 11.98 16.26 -0.42
N ASN A 392 12.34 17.18 -1.31
CA ASN A 392 12.11 18.61 -1.17
C ASN A 392 10.94 19.04 -2.07
N GLY A 393 10.23 20.07 -1.62
CA GLY A 393 9.09 20.69 -2.29
C GLY A 393 8.48 21.73 -1.37
N TYR A 394 7.83 22.75 -1.92
CA TYR A 394 7.25 23.88 -1.17
C TYR A 394 5.73 23.79 -1.04
N SER A 395 5.08 22.88 -1.78
CA SER A 395 3.66 22.56 -1.71
C SER A 395 3.40 21.04 -1.79
N PRO A 396 2.20 20.54 -1.41
CA PRO A 396 1.84 19.13 -1.58
C PRO A 396 1.84 18.68 -3.06
N VAL A 397 1.53 19.61 -3.98
CA VAL A 397 1.57 19.40 -5.44
C VAL A 397 2.98 19.03 -5.89
N GLU A 398 3.98 19.83 -5.51
CA GLU A 398 5.39 19.56 -5.84
C GLU A 398 5.92 18.26 -5.23
N LEU A 399 5.43 17.88 -4.05
CA LEU A 399 5.83 16.63 -3.39
C LEU A 399 5.26 15.39 -4.12
N ILE A 400 4.00 15.43 -4.58
CA ILE A 400 3.45 14.38 -5.45
C ILE A 400 4.18 14.36 -6.81
N GLU A 401 4.46 15.51 -7.40
CA GLU A 401 5.19 15.60 -8.66
C GLU A 401 6.58 14.97 -8.53
N THR A 402 7.37 15.39 -7.55
CA THR A 402 8.72 14.87 -7.28
C THR A 402 8.72 13.37 -6.96
N TYR A 403 7.74 12.89 -6.20
CA TYR A 403 7.59 11.45 -5.92
C TYR A 403 7.24 10.64 -7.18
N THR A 404 6.20 11.05 -7.91
CA THR A 404 5.70 10.35 -9.11
C THR A 404 6.64 10.42 -10.30
N GLU A 405 7.51 11.43 -10.37
CA GLU A 405 8.63 11.48 -11.33
C GLU A 405 9.53 10.25 -11.21
N THR A 406 9.74 9.77 -9.98
CA THR A 406 10.69 8.67 -9.69
C THR A 406 10.03 7.30 -9.65
N ILE A 407 8.85 7.16 -9.04
CA ILE A 407 8.14 5.88 -9.08
C ILE A 407 7.52 5.59 -10.45
N GLY A 408 7.27 6.63 -11.26
CA GLY A 408 6.55 6.58 -12.53
C GLY A 408 5.09 7.05 -12.40
N ARG A 409 4.54 7.51 -13.53
CA ARG A 409 3.17 8.03 -13.68
C ARG A 409 2.35 7.11 -14.59
N PRO A 410 1.01 7.05 -14.42
CA PRO A 410 0.16 6.26 -15.29
C PRO A 410 0.09 6.87 -16.71
N PRO A 411 -0.21 6.08 -17.75
CA PRO A 411 -0.40 6.58 -19.10
C PRO A 411 -1.69 7.40 -19.20
N VAL A 412 -1.83 8.21 -20.27
CA VAL A 412 -3.12 8.81 -20.60
C VAL A 412 -4.11 7.69 -20.91
N LEU A 413 -5.20 7.60 -20.15
CA LEU A 413 -6.27 6.62 -20.38
C LEU A 413 -6.88 6.78 -21.78
N PRO A 414 -7.30 5.68 -22.44
CA PRO A 414 -8.13 5.78 -23.63
C PRO A 414 -9.37 6.64 -23.37
N ASN A 415 -9.74 7.47 -24.34
CA ASN A 415 -10.89 8.37 -24.20
C ASN A 415 -12.20 7.58 -23.98
N TRP A 416 -12.39 6.44 -24.65
CA TRP A 416 -13.62 5.63 -24.53
C TRP A 416 -13.93 5.22 -23.09
N ILE A 417 -12.97 4.69 -22.33
CA ILE A 417 -13.20 4.23 -20.95
C ILE A 417 -13.62 5.39 -20.00
N ILE A 418 -13.21 6.61 -20.32
CA ILE A 418 -13.55 7.84 -19.59
C ILE A 418 -14.74 8.64 -20.17
N SER A 419 -15.49 8.08 -21.14
CA SER A 419 -16.52 8.82 -21.89
C SER A 419 -17.96 8.70 -21.38
N GLY A 420 -18.32 7.58 -20.78
CA GLY A 420 -19.65 7.21 -20.30
C GLY A 420 -19.56 6.10 -19.24
N ALA A 421 -20.64 5.35 -19.07
CA ALA A 421 -20.75 4.30 -18.07
C ALA A 421 -20.05 3.00 -18.51
N VAL A 422 -19.35 2.38 -17.57
CA VAL A 422 -18.86 1.01 -17.69
C VAL A 422 -19.85 0.10 -16.98
N VAL A 423 -20.70 -0.56 -17.75
CA VAL A 423 -21.80 -1.39 -17.28
C VAL A 423 -21.25 -2.74 -16.83
N GLY A 424 -20.77 -2.80 -15.60
CA GLY A 424 -20.41 -4.04 -14.92
C GLY A 424 -21.65 -4.82 -14.55
N MET A 425 -21.83 -5.96 -15.21
CA MET A 425 -22.96 -6.89 -15.04
C MET A 425 -22.56 -8.32 -15.40
N GLN A 426 -23.51 -9.25 -15.26
CA GLN A 426 -23.31 -10.67 -15.47
C GLN A 426 -24.56 -11.34 -16.07
N GLY A 427 -24.45 -12.61 -16.42
CA GLY A 427 -25.61 -13.47 -16.73
C GLY A 427 -25.77 -13.90 -18.19
N GLY A 428 -24.72 -13.77 -19.01
CA GLY A 428 -24.72 -14.29 -20.38
C GLY A 428 -25.33 -13.34 -21.42
N THR A 429 -25.24 -13.72 -22.70
CA THR A 429 -25.60 -12.88 -23.85
C THR A 429 -26.99 -12.25 -23.75
N GLU A 430 -28.02 -13.04 -23.42
CA GLU A 430 -29.41 -12.57 -23.35
C GLU A 430 -29.66 -11.59 -22.19
N ALA A 431 -28.90 -11.71 -21.10
CA ALA A 431 -28.96 -10.73 -20.02
C ALA A 431 -28.37 -9.39 -20.46
N VAL A 432 -27.24 -9.41 -21.18
CA VAL A 432 -26.56 -8.21 -21.70
C VAL A 432 -27.44 -7.50 -22.72
N ARG A 433 -27.99 -8.22 -23.71
CA ARG A 433 -28.89 -7.63 -24.73
C ARG A 433 -30.10 -6.93 -24.09
N ARG A 434 -30.84 -7.62 -23.23
CA ARG A 434 -32.01 -7.06 -22.53
C ARG A 434 -31.68 -5.82 -21.67
N VAL A 435 -30.50 -5.77 -21.05
CA VAL A 435 -30.07 -4.60 -20.26
C VAL A 435 -29.57 -3.47 -21.17
N TRP A 436 -28.99 -3.80 -22.33
CA TRP A 436 -28.62 -2.82 -23.35
C TRP A 436 -29.83 -2.11 -23.95
N ASP A 437 -30.88 -2.86 -24.32
CA ASP A 437 -32.16 -2.30 -24.81
C ASP A 437 -32.72 -1.26 -23.81
N GLN A 438 -32.78 -1.64 -22.52
CA GLN A 438 -33.23 -0.77 -21.42
C GLN A 438 -32.36 0.47 -21.20
N LEU A 439 -31.09 0.45 -21.61
CA LEU A 439 -30.18 1.59 -21.53
C LEU A 439 -30.28 2.50 -22.76
N GLN A 440 -30.65 1.95 -23.92
CA GLN A 440 -30.98 2.72 -25.12
C GLN A 440 -32.28 3.52 -24.91
N ASP A 441 -33.32 2.91 -24.34
CA ASP A 441 -34.61 3.55 -23.95
C ASP A 441 -34.45 4.82 -23.06
N HIS A 442 -33.30 4.99 -22.41
CA HIS A 442 -33.00 6.08 -21.48
C HIS A 442 -31.87 7.04 -21.97
N ASP A 443 -31.43 6.91 -23.22
CA ASP A 443 -30.22 7.51 -23.83
C ASP A 443 -28.97 7.44 -22.92
N VAL A 444 -28.73 6.32 -22.24
CA VAL A 444 -27.59 6.23 -21.31
C VAL A 444 -26.28 6.31 -22.12
N PRO A 445 -25.36 7.23 -21.78
CA PRO A 445 -24.04 7.21 -22.38
C PRO A 445 -23.25 6.01 -21.83
N ILE A 446 -23.12 4.96 -22.64
CA ILE A 446 -22.33 3.76 -22.34
C ILE A 446 -20.95 3.91 -22.97
N SER A 447 -19.91 3.46 -22.26
CA SER A 447 -18.55 3.25 -22.77
C SER A 447 -18.26 1.79 -23.08
N ALA A 448 -18.68 0.90 -22.17
CA ALA A 448 -18.45 -0.53 -22.28
C ALA A 448 -19.45 -1.33 -21.45
N PHE A 449 -19.62 -2.61 -21.80
CA PHE A 449 -20.07 -3.64 -20.86
C PHE A 449 -18.84 -4.33 -20.25
N TRP A 450 -18.83 -4.51 -18.93
CA TRP A 450 -17.81 -5.28 -18.23
C TRP A 450 -18.43 -6.58 -17.70
N LEU A 451 -17.95 -7.70 -18.22
CA LEU A 451 -18.56 -9.02 -18.11
C LEU A 451 -17.58 -9.97 -17.41
N GLN A 452 -17.56 -9.92 -16.08
CA GLN A 452 -16.60 -10.73 -15.31
C GLN A 452 -16.84 -12.25 -15.44
N ASP A 453 -18.08 -12.65 -15.71
CA ASP A 453 -18.47 -14.05 -15.87
C ASP A 453 -18.34 -14.59 -17.31
N TRP A 454 -17.55 -13.91 -18.16
CA TRP A 454 -17.20 -14.38 -19.50
C TRP A 454 -16.56 -15.79 -19.50
N VAL A 455 -15.88 -16.17 -18.42
CA VAL A 455 -15.33 -17.51 -18.12
C VAL A 455 -16.37 -18.55 -17.64
N GLY A 456 -17.62 -18.15 -17.50
CA GLY A 456 -18.67 -18.96 -16.89
C GLY A 456 -18.61 -18.98 -15.36
N LYS A 457 -19.55 -19.72 -14.76
CA LYS A 457 -19.81 -19.76 -13.31
C LYS A 457 -19.85 -21.18 -12.76
N ARG A 458 -19.70 -21.26 -11.44
CA ARG A 458 -19.95 -22.45 -10.60
C ARG A 458 -20.53 -22.02 -9.27
N GLU A 459 -21.45 -22.81 -8.72
CA GLU A 459 -21.97 -22.59 -7.38
C GLU A 459 -21.03 -23.16 -6.31
N THR A 460 -20.88 -22.44 -5.21
CA THR A 460 -20.03 -22.81 -4.07
C THR A 460 -20.75 -22.50 -2.75
N VAL A 461 -20.19 -22.94 -1.62
CA VAL A 461 -20.79 -22.71 -0.29
C VAL A 461 -20.93 -21.23 0.10
N ILE A 462 -20.26 -20.30 -0.57
CA ILE A 462 -20.44 -18.85 -0.37
C ILE A 462 -21.40 -18.20 -1.37
N GLY A 463 -21.71 -18.88 -2.48
CA GLY A 463 -22.51 -18.40 -3.61
C GLY A 463 -21.85 -18.71 -4.97
N SER A 464 -22.37 -18.09 -6.02
CA SER A 464 -21.83 -18.18 -7.38
C SER A 464 -20.41 -17.60 -7.45
N GLN A 465 -19.49 -18.32 -8.10
CA GLN A 465 -18.08 -17.97 -8.27
C GLN A 465 -17.62 -18.20 -9.71
N LEU A 466 -16.57 -17.50 -10.12
CA LEU A 466 -16.00 -17.62 -11.45
C LEU A 466 -15.17 -18.92 -11.61
N TRP A 467 -15.07 -19.38 -12.86
CA TRP A 467 -14.02 -20.33 -13.24
C TRP A 467 -12.73 -19.59 -13.54
N TRP A 468 -11.67 -19.84 -12.79
CA TRP A 468 -10.36 -19.21 -13.01
C TRP A 468 -9.57 -19.98 -14.06
N ASN A 469 -10.10 -19.94 -15.28
CA ASN A 469 -9.55 -20.48 -16.52
C ASN A 469 -9.96 -19.50 -17.64
N TRP A 470 -9.02 -18.70 -18.11
CA TRP A 470 -9.25 -17.47 -18.88
C TRP A 470 -9.59 -17.72 -20.37
N GLU A 471 -10.74 -18.34 -20.61
CA GLU A 471 -11.32 -18.61 -21.93
C GLU A 471 -12.81 -18.22 -21.95
N VAL A 472 -13.40 -17.97 -23.14
CA VAL A 472 -14.83 -17.69 -23.26
C VAL A 472 -15.65 -18.95 -22.98
N ASP A 473 -16.57 -18.91 -22.01
CA ASP A 473 -17.58 -19.95 -21.86
C ASP A 473 -18.69 -19.75 -22.91
N THR A 474 -18.57 -20.48 -24.02
CA THR A 474 -19.45 -20.34 -25.19
C THR A 474 -20.87 -20.86 -24.99
N CYS A 475 -21.16 -21.52 -23.86
CA CYS A 475 -22.54 -21.89 -23.48
C CYS A 475 -23.21 -20.79 -22.67
N HIS A 476 -22.46 -20.13 -21.78
CA HIS A 476 -22.96 -18.98 -21.00
C HIS A 476 -23.02 -17.70 -21.84
N TYR A 477 -22.03 -17.48 -22.70
CA TYR A 477 -21.97 -16.42 -23.71
C TYR A 477 -22.03 -16.99 -25.13
N ALA A 478 -23.16 -17.64 -25.45
CA ALA A 478 -23.49 -18.04 -26.81
C ALA A 478 -23.50 -16.81 -27.74
N GLY A 479 -22.84 -16.93 -28.90
CA GLY A 479 -22.71 -15.80 -29.84
C GLY A 479 -21.81 -14.66 -29.34
N TRP A 480 -20.71 -14.96 -28.64
CA TRP A 480 -19.80 -13.95 -28.08
C TRP A 480 -19.26 -12.96 -29.12
N ARG A 481 -18.81 -13.43 -30.30
CA ARG A 481 -18.24 -12.55 -31.34
C ARG A 481 -19.31 -11.63 -31.94
N GLU A 482 -20.51 -12.15 -32.08
CA GLU A 482 -21.70 -11.45 -32.54
C GLU A 482 -22.09 -10.37 -31.53
N LEU A 483 -22.19 -10.70 -30.24
CA LEU A 483 -22.44 -9.75 -29.16
C LEU A 483 -21.38 -8.62 -29.09
N VAL A 484 -20.10 -8.98 -29.15
CA VAL A 484 -18.99 -8.00 -29.14
C VAL A 484 -19.06 -7.09 -30.37
N ASN A 485 -19.37 -7.62 -31.55
CA ASN A 485 -19.49 -6.83 -32.77
C ASN A 485 -20.73 -5.91 -32.75
N ASP A 486 -21.89 -6.40 -32.31
CA ASP A 486 -23.13 -5.62 -32.21
C ASP A 486 -22.93 -4.40 -31.30
N LEU A 487 -22.31 -4.60 -30.13
CA LEU A 487 -21.93 -3.52 -29.23
C LEU A 487 -20.92 -2.56 -29.88
N ARG A 488 -19.91 -3.08 -30.58
CA ARG A 488 -18.90 -2.25 -31.25
C ARG A 488 -19.48 -1.38 -32.38
N THR A 489 -20.54 -1.82 -33.09
CA THR A 489 -21.20 -0.96 -34.09
C THR A 489 -21.88 0.28 -33.48
N HIS A 490 -22.11 0.27 -32.17
CA HIS A 490 -22.67 1.38 -31.40
C HIS A 490 -21.61 2.12 -30.55
N ASP A 491 -20.32 1.93 -30.85
CA ASP A 491 -19.18 2.47 -30.10
C ASP A 491 -19.10 1.99 -28.63
N ILE A 492 -19.71 0.85 -28.32
CA ILE A 492 -19.67 0.22 -26.98
C ILE A 492 -18.61 -0.88 -26.98
N ARG A 493 -17.64 -0.80 -26.05
CA ARG A 493 -16.58 -1.81 -25.91
C ARG A 493 -17.05 -2.99 -25.04
N VAL A 494 -16.37 -4.12 -25.15
CA VAL A 494 -16.50 -5.23 -24.19
C VAL A 494 -15.23 -5.34 -23.35
N MET A 495 -15.42 -5.48 -22.03
CA MET A 495 -14.37 -5.70 -21.05
C MET A 495 -14.62 -7.01 -20.28
N THR A 496 -13.55 -7.68 -19.86
CA THR A 496 -13.59 -9.01 -19.21
C THR A 496 -12.85 -9.01 -17.85
N TYR A 497 -12.45 -10.18 -17.36
CA TYR A 497 -11.81 -10.36 -16.05
C TYR A 497 -10.72 -11.43 -16.16
N CYS A 498 -9.55 -11.17 -15.58
CA CYS A 498 -8.52 -12.19 -15.33
C CYS A 498 -7.74 -11.87 -14.05
N ASN A 499 -7.10 -12.88 -13.48
CA ASN A 499 -6.23 -12.75 -12.32
C ASN A 499 -5.03 -13.73 -12.44
N PRO A 500 -4.00 -13.63 -11.59
CA PRO A 500 -2.77 -14.39 -11.72
C PRO A 500 -2.84 -15.79 -11.07
N CYS A 501 -4.03 -16.24 -10.69
CA CYS A 501 -4.29 -17.56 -10.11
C CYS A 501 -5.12 -18.41 -11.07
N LEU A 502 -4.94 -19.73 -10.99
CA LEU A 502 -5.63 -20.72 -11.83
C LEU A 502 -6.21 -21.80 -10.93
N VAL A 503 -7.39 -22.29 -11.27
CA VAL A 503 -8.05 -23.38 -10.53
C VAL A 503 -7.99 -24.68 -11.34
N PRO A 504 -7.83 -25.86 -10.70
CA PRO A 504 -8.09 -27.13 -11.35
C PRO A 504 -9.46 -27.12 -12.03
N THR A 505 -9.51 -27.52 -13.30
CA THR A 505 -10.68 -27.33 -14.18
C THR A 505 -11.42 -28.64 -14.47
N ASP A 506 -11.16 -29.71 -13.74
CA ASP A 506 -11.61 -31.06 -14.12
C ASP A 506 -13.13 -31.19 -14.15
N ASP A 507 -13.82 -30.48 -13.25
CA ASP A 507 -15.28 -30.33 -13.23
C ASP A 507 -15.81 -29.17 -14.10
N LYS A 508 -14.98 -28.40 -14.83
CA LYS A 508 -15.48 -27.29 -15.68
C LYS A 508 -16.13 -27.86 -16.95
N PRO A 509 -17.43 -27.62 -17.19
CA PRO A 509 -18.06 -27.98 -18.45
C PRO A 509 -17.51 -27.13 -19.61
N ASN A 510 -17.47 -27.73 -20.80
CA ASN A 510 -17.14 -27.05 -22.07
C ASN A 510 -15.80 -26.29 -22.06
N LYS A 511 -14.81 -26.75 -21.29
CA LYS A 511 -13.45 -26.19 -21.33
C LYS A 511 -12.76 -26.54 -22.65
N TYR A 512 -12.04 -25.58 -23.23
CA TYR A 512 -11.20 -25.81 -24.41
C TYR A 512 -9.73 -25.98 -24.02
N LYS A 513 -9.26 -25.24 -23.00
CA LYS A 513 -7.94 -25.40 -22.38
C LYS A 513 -8.05 -25.75 -20.89
N ASN A 514 -7.05 -26.45 -20.37
CA ASN A 514 -6.82 -26.62 -18.93
C ASN A 514 -5.57 -25.84 -18.52
N LEU A 515 -5.72 -24.52 -18.34
CA LEU A 515 -4.57 -23.62 -18.11
C LEU A 515 -3.81 -23.94 -16.83
N PHE A 516 -4.48 -24.49 -15.81
CA PHE A 516 -3.85 -24.94 -14.58
C PHE A 516 -2.85 -26.08 -14.83
N GLU A 517 -3.26 -27.15 -15.52
CA GLU A 517 -2.34 -28.26 -15.85
C GLU A 517 -1.28 -27.84 -16.87
N GLU A 518 -1.57 -26.91 -17.79
CA GLU A 518 -0.57 -26.34 -18.69
C GLU A 518 0.53 -25.60 -17.89
N ALA A 519 0.16 -24.64 -17.04
CA ALA A 519 1.07 -23.89 -16.19
C ALA A 519 1.88 -24.78 -15.22
N LYS A 520 1.24 -25.82 -14.68
CA LYS A 520 1.86 -26.86 -13.85
C LYS A 520 2.88 -27.70 -14.63
N SER A 521 2.56 -28.09 -15.87
CA SER A 521 3.49 -28.84 -16.74
C SER A 521 4.71 -28.02 -17.16
N LEU A 522 4.54 -26.70 -17.30
CA LEU A 522 5.59 -25.74 -17.59
C LEU A 522 6.42 -25.34 -16.36
N GLY A 523 6.02 -25.74 -15.15
CA GLY A 523 6.71 -25.39 -13.90
C GLY A 523 6.57 -23.93 -13.47
N ILE A 524 5.65 -23.17 -14.06
CA ILE A 524 5.46 -21.70 -13.86
C ILE A 524 4.46 -21.35 -12.74
N LEU A 525 4.08 -22.32 -11.91
CA LEU A 525 3.30 -22.09 -10.69
C LEU A 525 4.23 -21.97 -9.47
N VAL A 526 3.88 -21.09 -8.54
CA VAL A 526 4.54 -20.92 -7.24
C VAL A 526 4.64 -22.26 -6.52
N LYS A 527 5.77 -22.52 -5.86
CA LYS A 527 6.07 -23.80 -5.19
C LYS A 527 5.99 -23.70 -3.68
N ASP A 528 5.73 -24.85 -3.05
CA ASP A 528 5.83 -25.00 -1.60
C ASP A 528 7.19 -25.58 -1.16
N LYS A 529 7.33 -25.82 0.15
CA LYS A 529 8.56 -26.33 0.77
C LYS A 529 8.93 -27.77 0.36
N THR A 530 8.01 -28.49 -0.29
CA THR A 530 8.24 -29.82 -0.88
C THR A 530 8.64 -29.74 -2.36
N GLN A 531 8.75 -28.53 -2.92
CA GLN A 531 8.92 -28.22 -4.35
C GLN A 531 7.72 -28.62 -5.24
N GLY A 532 6.61 -29.02 -4.63
CA GLY A 532 5.33 -29.21 -5.32
C GLY A 532 4.62 -27.88 -5.61
N THR A 533 3.61 -27.92 -6.47
CA THR A 533 2.73 -26.76 -6.74
C THR A 533 2.06 -26.30 -5.44
N TYR A 534 2.26 -25.02 -5.09
CA TYR A 534 1.61 -24.42 -3.93
C TYR A 534 0.12 -24.23 -4.25
N MET A 535 -0.73 -25.05 -3.63
CA MET A 535 -2.18 -24.85 -3.63
C MET A 535 -2.56 -23.86 -2.51
N ILE A 536 -2.92 -22.64 -2.88
CA ILE A 536 -3.31 -21.56 -1.97
C ILE A 536 -4.81 -21.70 -1.62
N PRO A 537 -5.19 -21.84 -0.34
CA PRO A 537 -6.59 -21.92 0.04
C PRO A 537 -7.28 -20.55 -0.06
N ASN A 538 -8.13 -20.36 -1.07
CA ASN A 538 -9.02 -19.20 -1.17
C ASN A 538 -10.28 -19.42 -0.28
N THR A 539 -11.26 -18.54 -0.39
CA THR A 539 -12.49 -18.55 0.42
C THR A 539 -13.39 -19.75 0.10
N ALA A 540 -13.39 -20.22 -1.16
CA ALA A 540 -14.30 -21.27 -1.65
C ALA A 540 -13.63 -22.50 -2.32
N PHE A 541 -12.36 -22.40 -2.72
CA PHE A 541 -11.60 -23.43 -3.45
C PHE A 541 -10.10 -23.14 -3.35
N ASP A 542 -9.26 -24.13 -3.63
CA ASP A 542 -7.80 -23.95 -3.66
C ASP A 542 -7.32 -23.61 -5.09
N VAL A 543 -6.22 -22.84 -5.20
CA VAL A 543 -5.70 -22.34 -6.50
C VAL A 543 -4.19 -22.46 -6.61
N GLY A 544 -3.67 -22.66 -7.82
CA GLY A 544 -2.26 -22.44 -8.13
C GLY A 544 -2.03 -20.99 -8.55
N MET A 545 -1.02 -20.34 -7.99
CA MET A 545 -0.64 -18.96 -8.32
C MET A 545 0.54 -18.94 -9.28
N LEU A 546 0.54 -18.03 -10.25
CA LEU A 546 1.61 -17.91 -11.25
C LEU A 546 2.87 -17.30 -10.65
N ASP A 547 4.03 -17.89 -10.94
CA ASP A 547 5.33 -17.36 -10.55
C ASP A 547 5.86 -16.41 -11.63
N PHE A 548 5.58 -15.11 -11.49
CA PHE A 548 6.10 -14.08 -12.41
C PHE A 548 7.62 -13.84 -12.30
N THR A 549 8.34 -14.52 -11.41
CA THR A 549 9.80 -14.51 -11.37
C THR A 549 10.41 -15.55 -12.33
N HIS A 550 9.65 -16.56 -12.74
CA HIS A 550 10.06 -17.51 -13.78
C HIS A 550 9.96 -16.85 -15.18
N PRO A 551 11.02 -16.88 -16.01
CA PRO A 551 11.08 -16.12 -17.28
C PRO A 551 10.08 -16.54 -18.36
N ALA A 552 9.37 -17.67 -18.21
CA ALA A 552 8.36 -18.12 -19.15
C ALA A 552 6.96 -17.54 -18.86
N THR A 553 6.67 -17.19 -17.60
CA THR A 553 5.32 -16.90 -17.11
C THR A 553 4.70 -15.66 -17.75
N SER A 554 5.47 -14.58 -17.91
CA SER A 554 5.02 -13.36 -18.61
C SER A 554 4.64 -13.68 -20.06
N SER A 555 5.57 -14.26 -20.82
CA SER A 555 5.37 -14.62 -22.23
C SER A 555 4.28 -15.67 -22.45
N TRP A 556 3.99 -16.50 -21.45
CA TRP A 556 2.85 -17.42 -21.46
C TRP A 556 1.53 -16.67 -21.24
N PHE A 557 1.43 -15.86 -20.17
CA PHE A 557 0.20 -15.12 -19.86
C PHE A 557 -0.15 -14.05 -20.91
N LYS A 558 0.85 -13.44 -21.55
CA LYS A 558 0.63 -12.54 -22.70
C LYS A 558 -0.10 -13.21 -23.88
N LYS A 559 -0.05 -14.54 -24.03
CA LYS A 559 -0.84 -15.28 -25.04
C LYS A 559 -2.32 -15.36 -24.68
N ILE A 560 -2.63 -15.56 -23.39
CA ILE A 560 -4.00 -15.54 -22.88
C ILE A 560 -4.61 -14.15 -23.10
N LEU A 561 -3.87 -13.09 -22.75
CA LEU A 561 -4.31 -11.71 -23.01
C LEU A 561 -4.47 -11.44 -24.53
N ARG A 562 -3.61 -12.01 -25.38
CA ARG A 562 -3.75 -11.93 -26.85
C ARG A 562 -5.05 -12.58 -27.30
N GLU A 563 -5.31 -13.81 -26.89
CA GLU A 563 -6.55 -14.54 -27.20
C GLU A 563 -7.81 -13.82 -26.70
N MET A 564 -7.76 -13.14 -25.55
CA MET A 564 -8.85 -12.26 -25.08
C MET A 564 -9.10 -11.12 -26.09
N VAL A 565 -8.07 -10.35 -26.43
CA VAL A 565 -8.17 -9.19 -27.35
C VAL A 565 -8.57 -9.61 -28.77
N ASP A 566 -8.11 -10.78 -29.23
CA ASP A 566 -8.43 -11.35 -30.55
C ASP A 566 -9.91 -11.79 -30.66
N THR A 567 -10.66 -11.86 -29.55
CA THR A 567 -12.13 -11.97 -29.57
C THR A 567 -12.86 -10.63 -29.61
N GLY A 568 -12.13 -9.51 -29.67
CA GLY A 568 -12.66 -8.14 -29.70
C GLY A 568 -12.78 -7.46 -28.33
N VAL A 569 -12.20 -8.06 -27.28
CA VAL A 569 -12.09 -7.41 -25.96
C VAL A 569 -11.19 -6.18 -26.06
N ARG A 570 -11.57 -5.10 -25.36
CA ARG A 570 -10.78 -3.85 -25.26
C ARG A 570 -10.34 -3.49 -23.84
N GLY A 571 -10.70 -4.28 -22.84
CA GLY A 571 -10.13 -4.11 -21.51
C GLY A 571 -10.52 -5.19 -20.51
N TRP A 572 -9.95 -5.16 -19.31
CA TRP A 572 -10.26 -6.16 -18.29
C TRP A 572 -9.98 -5.65 -16.87
N MET A 573 -10.67 -6.25 -15.90
CA MET A 573 -10.18 -6.25 -14.52
C MET A 573 -8.98 -7.21 -14.46
N ALA A 574 -7.83 -6.70 -14.01
CA ALA A 574 -6.64 -7.47 -13.67
C ALA A 574 -6.58 -7.59 -12.13
N ASP A 575 -7.37 -8.53 -11.61
CA ASP A 575 -7.66 -8.68 -10.19
C ASP A 575 -6.52 -9.39 -9.42
N PHE A 576 -6.58 -9.37 -8.09
CA PHE A 576 -5.60 -9.93 -7.15
C PHE A 576 -4.17 -9.36 -7.30
N GLY A 577 -3.27 -9.86 -6.47
CA GLY A 577 -1.85 -9.52 -6.37
C GLY A 577 -1.32 -9.64 -4.93
N GLU A 578 -2.21 -9.44 -3.96
CA GLU A 578 -2.01 -9.55 -2.51
C GLU A 578 -1.88 -10.99 -1.97
N GLY A 579 -2.11 -12.00 -2.81
CA GLY A 579 -2.25 -13.39 -2.39
C GLY A 579 -0.94 -14.17 -2.17
N LEU A 580 0.23 -13.61 -2.48
CA LEU A 580 1.47 -14.39 -2.48
C LEU A 580 1.85 -14.86 -1.06
N PRO A 581 2.01 -16.17 -0.80
CA PRO A 581 2.32 -16.67 0.53
C PRO A 581 3.72 -16.29 1.01
N LEU A 582 3.86 -15.98 2.30
CA LEU A 582 5.17 -15.57 2.86
C LEU A 582 6.13 -16.74 3.10
N ASP A 583 5.71 -17.98 2.81
CA ASP A 583 6.56 -19.17 2.79
C ASP A 583 6.57 -19.92 1.44
N ALA A 584 6.28 -19.18 0.36
CA ALA A 584 6.43 -19.62 -1.02
C ALA A 584 7.91 -19.82 -1.41
N HIS A 585 8.14 -20.75 -2.34
CA HIS A 585 9.38 -20.87 -3.11
C HIS A 585 9.13 -20.39 -4.54
N LEU A 586 10.05 -19.57 -5.04
CA LEU A 586 9.98 -18.88 -6.33
C LEU A 586 11.22 -19.22 -7.17
N TYR A 587 11.07 -19.21 -8.50
CA TYR A 587 12.14 -19.49 -9.46
C TYR A 587 13.38 -18.60 -9.31
N SER A 588 13.20 -17.38 -8.81
CA SER A 588 14.30 -16.43 -8.58
C SER A 588 15.06 -16.60 -7.25
N ASP A 589 14.64 -17.52 -6.38
CA ASP A 589 15.17 -17.71 -5.02
C ASP A 589 15.21 -16.43 -4.14
N GLU A 590 14.41 -15.41 -4.48
CA GLU A 590 14.32 -14.16 -3.71
C GLU A 590 13.57 -14.32 -2.37
N ASP A 591 13.77 -13.40 -1.42
CA ASP A 591 13.06 -13.42 -0.14
C ASP A 591 11.54 -13.23 -0.34
N PRO A 592 10.68 -14.11 0.22
CA PRO A 592 9.25 -14.08 -0.05
C PRO A 592 8.51 -12.88 0.57
N PHE A 593 9.08 -12.15 1.55
CA PHE A 593 8.48 -10.88 2.01
C PHE A 593 8.74 -9.76 1.00
N GLU A 594 9.94 -9.69 0.43
CA GLU A 594 10.22 -8.74 -0.65
C GLU A 594 9.40 -9.09 -1.90
N ALA A 595 9.36 -10.38 -2.30
CA ALA A 595 8.55 -10.87 -3.40
C ALA A 595 7.06 -10.52 -3.26
N HIS A 596 6.51 -10.70 -2.06
CA HIS A 596 5.09 -10.50 -1.78
C HIS A 596 4.64 -9.06 -2.01
N ASN A 597 5.35 -8.07 -1.44
CA ASN A 597 5.05 -6.65 -1.71
C ASN A 597 5.38 -6.25 -3.17
N ARG A 598 6.28 -6.96 -3.84
CA ARG A 598 6.68 -6.75 -5.25
C ARG A 598 5.72 -7.39 -6.25
N TYR A 599 4.92 -8.38 -5.84
CA TYR A 599 4.07 -9.18 -6.73
C TYR A 599 3.00 -8.36 -7.47
N PRO A 600 2.29 -7.39 -6.84
CA PRO A 600 1.38 -6.51 -7.58
C PRO A 600 2.08 -5.68 -8.67
N GLU A 601 3.33 -5.27 -8.47
CA GLU A 601 4.11 -4.57 -9.51
C GLU A 601 4.49 -5.50 -10.67
N LEU A 602 4.81 -6.77 -10.39
CA LEU A 602 5.04 -7.78 -11.44
C LEU A 602 3.77 -8.06 -12.24
N TRP A 603 2.64 -8.27 -11.58
CA TRP A 603 1.36 -8.53 -12.22
C TRP A 603 0.89 -7.33 -13.06
N ALA A 604 1.01 -6.12 -12.52
CA ALA A 604 0.75 -4.87 -13.27
C ALA A 604 1.65 -4.74 -14.50
N LYS A 605 2.94 -5.06 -14.35
CA LYS A 605 3.93 -5.00 -15.43
C LYS A 605 3.60 -5.98 -16.57
N VAL A 606 3.19 -7.21 -16.30
CA VAL A 606 2.82 -8.20 -17.34
C VAL A 606 1.64 -7.69 -18.18
N ASN A 607 0.60 -7.18 -17.53
CA ASN A 607 -0.55 -6.56 -18.21
C ASN A 607 -0.14 -5.30 -18.99
N ARG A 608 0.77 -4.49 -18.45
CA ARG A 608 1.18 -3.24 -19.10
C ARG A 608 2.03 -3.46 -20.33
N GLU A 609 3.08 -4.28 -20.21
CA GLU A 609 3.90 -4.63 -21.36
C GLU A 609 3.02 -5.24 -22.47
N PHE A 610 2.02 -6.07 -22.14
CA PHE A 610 1.09 -6.60 -23.14
C PHE A 610 0.32 -5.51 -23.91
N VAL A 611 -0.14 -4.45 -23.24
CA VAL A 611 -0.84 -3.32 -23.88
C VAL A 611 0.12 -2.52 -24.76
N ASP A 612 1.31 -2.20 -24.25
CA ASP A 612 2.34 -1.46 -24.98
C ASP A 612 2.84 -2.28 -26.20
N ASP A 613 3.06 -3.59 -26.03
CA ASP A 613 3.44 -4.57 -27.08
C ASP A 613 2.34 -4.65 -28.16
N TRP A 614 1.06 -4.75 -27.77
CA TRP A 614 -0.06 -4.82 -28.72
C TRP A 614 -0.15 -3.55 -29.56
N ALA A 615 -0.16 -2.38 -28.92
CA ALA A 615 -0.26 -1.08 -29.60
C ALA A 615 0.91 -0.84 -30.59
N ALA A 616 2.10 -1.35 -30.28
CA ALA A 616 3.24 -1.33 -31.19
C ALA A 616 3.04 -2.24 -32.43
N THR A 617 2.34 -3.36 -32.27
CA THR A 617 2.05 -4.33 -33.36
C THR A 617 0.79 -4.03 -34.19
N CYS A 618 -0.10 -3.15 -33.74
CA CYS A 618 -1.34 -2.82 -34.45
C CYS A 618 -1.12 -2.23 -35.86
N HIS A 619 -2.08 -2.45 -36.75
CA HIS A 619 -2.09 -1.97 -38.13
C HIS A 619 -3.50 -1.45 -38.51
N GLY A 620 -3.58 -0.49 -39.44
CA GLY A 620 -4.84 0.14 -39.85
C GLY A 620 -5.57 0.81 -38.68
N LYS A 621 -6.90 0.64 -38.61
CA LYS A 621 -7.76 1.32 -37.61
C LYS A 621 -7.26 1.18 -36.17
N GLU A 622 -6.78 0.01 -35.75
CA GLU A 622 -6.32 -0.19 -34.37
C GLU A 622 -5.05 0.62 -34.01
N LYS A 623 -4.32 1.11 -35.01
CA LYS A 623 -3.17 2.02 -34.85
C LYS A 623 -3.55 3.49 -35.06
N GLU A 624 -4.53 3.76 -35.90
CA GLU A 624 -4.95 5.11 -36.31
C GLU A 624 -6.03 5.71 -35.41
N ASP A 625 -6.81 4.88 -34.72
CA ASP A 625 -7.90 5.28 -33.83
C ASP A 625 -7.55 5.04 -32.35
N PRO A 626 -7.27 6.10 -31.57
CA PRO A 626 -6.99 5.97 -30.14
C PRO A 626 -8.15 5.36 -29.31
N GLU A 627 -9.36 5.29 -29.87
CA GLU A 627 -10.54 4.68 -29.24
C GLU A 627 -10.60 3.14 -29.40
N GLU A 628 -9.63 2.53 -30.10
CA GLU A 628 -9.37 1.08 -30.10
C GLU A 628 -8.35 0.66 -29.03
N ASN A 629 -7.68 1.59 -28.34
CA ASN A 629 -6.66 1.26 -27.33
C ASN A 629 -7.21 0.45 -26.15
N LEU A 630 -6.38 -0.47 -25.65
CA LEU A 630 -6.71 -1.32 -24.50
C LEU A 630 -6.61 -0.57 -23.17
N VAL A 631 -7.32 -1.06 -22.15
CA VAL A 631 -7.17 -0.62 -20.75
C VAL A 631 -7.40 -1.76 -19.77
N PHE A 632 -6.62 -1.83 -18.69
CA PHE A 632 -6.89 -2.72 -17.56
C PHE A 632 -6.91 -1.97 -16.23
N PHE A 633 -7.56 -2.54 -15.22
CA PHE A 633 -7.66 -1.94 -13.90
C PHE A 633 -7.44 -2.93 -12.75
N MET A 634 -6.81 -2.47 -11.66
CA MET A 634 -6.26 -3.31 -10.57
C MET A 634 -6.65 -2.82 -9.17
N ARG A 635 -6.76 -3.74 -8.19
CA ARG A 635 -6.89 -3.39 -6.76
C ARG A 635 -5.55 -3.44 -6.03
N ALA A 636 -4.75 -4.47 -6.29
CA ALA A 636 -3.46 -4.67 -5.64
C ALA A 636 -2.41 -3.66 -6.14
N GLY A 637 -1.58 -3.15 -5.24
CA GLY A 637 -0.53 -2.21 -5.59
C GLY A 637 0.58 -2.08 -4.56
N PHE A 638 1.70 -1.52 -5.01
CA PHE A 638 2.79 -1.04 -4.16
C PHE A 638 3.36 0.25 -4.77
N ARG A 639 4.43 0.82 -4.19
CA ARG A 639 4.93 2.17 -4.55
C ARG A 639 5.21 2.39 -6.05
N GLY A 640 5.62 1.38 -6.82
CA GLY A 640 5.88 1.47 -8.25
C GLY A 640 4.70 1.05 -9.15
N SER A 641 3.59 0.55 -8.60
CA SER A 641 2.41 0.16 -9.39
C SER A 641 1.83 1.30 -10.25
N PRO A 642 1.84 2.59 -9.85
CA PRO A 642 1.38 3.71 -10.69
C PRO A 642 2.14 3.88 -12.02
N LYS A 643 3.34 3.31 -12.19
CA LYS A 643 4.03 3.27 -13.49
C LYS A 643 3.38 2.30 -14.48
N TRP A 644 2.98 1.13 -13.96
CA TRP A 644 2.60 -0.02 -14.76
C TRP A 644 1.08 -0.04 -14.97
N SER A 645 0.31 -0.01 -13.88
CA SER A 645 -1.15 -0.02 -13.93
C SER A 645 -1.68 1.20 -14.68
N MET A 646 -2.71 1.00 -15.49
CA MET A 646 -3.38 2.09 -16.20
C MET A 646 -4.44 2.77 -15.34
N LEU A 647 -5.11 2.01 -14.47
CA LEU A 647 -6.22 2.46 -13.63
C LEU A 647 -6.28 1.60 -12.36
N PHE A 648 -6.62 2.19 -11.22
CA PHE A 648 -6.95 1.42 -10.02
C PHE A 648 -8.46 1.39 -9.80
N TRP A 649 -8.92 0.39 -9.05
CA TRP A 649 -10.19 0.48 -8.34
C TRP A 649 -9.99 0.08 -6.89
N GLU A 650 -10.82 0.65 -6.03
CA GLU A 650 -10.71 0.60 -4.56
C GLU A 650 -10.92 -0.80 -3.93
N GLY A 651 -11.08 -1.86 -4.71
CA GLY A 651 -11.38 -3.21 -4.18
C GLY A 651 -12.80 -3.36 -3.62
N ASP A 652 -12.92 -4.17 -2.57
CA ASP A 652 -14.15 -4.92 -2.26
C ASP A 652 -15.01 -4.27 -1.14
N GLN A 653 -15.36 -2.98 -1.24
CA GLN A 653 -16.13 -2.32 -0.17
C GLN A 653 -17.44 -3.07 0.15
N MET A 654 -17.81 -3.15 1.42
CA MET A 654 -19.13 -3.63 1.85
C MET A 654 -20.27 -2.75 1.30
N VAL A 655 -21.42 -3.38 1.08
CA VAL A 655 -22.68 -2.71 0.67
C VAL A 655 -23.31 -1.92 1.83
N SER A 656 -22.56 -0.97 2.39
CA SER A 656 -22.80 -0.34 3.70
C SER A 656 -22.65 1.19 3.71
N TRP A 657 -23.18 1.81 4.76
CA TRP A 657 -23.01 3.23 5.12
C TRP A 657 -21.89 3.45 6.18
N GLN A 658 -21.11 2.41 6.48
CA GLN A 658 -20.17 2.39 7.60
C GLN A 658 -18.87 3.16 7.27
N ALA A 659 -18.04 3.40 8.28
CA ALA A 659 -16.97 4.39 8.22
C ALA A 659 -15.64 3.83 7.70
N ASN A 660 -15.37 2.55 7.95
CA ASN A 660 -14.11 1.88 7.63
C ASN A 660 -14.24 0.93 6.44
N ASP A 661 -15.46 0.49 6.11
CA ASP A 661 -15.76 -0.36 4.96
C ASP A 661 -17.19 -0.08 4.43
N GLY A 662 -17.32 0.88 3.51
CA GLY A 662 -18.59 1.35 2.96
C GLY A 662 -18.44 2.67 2.19
N ILE A 663 -19.56 3.35 1.90
CA ILE A 663 -19.55 4.57 1.05
C ILE A 663 -18.71 5.74 1.62
N LYS A 664 -18.36 5.73 2.92
CA LYS A 664 -17.44 6.70 3.54
C LYS A 664 -15.97 6.29 3.38
N SER A 665 -15.70 4.99 3.38
CA SER A 665 -14.35 4.47 3.27
C SER A 665 -13.84 4.57 1.84
N SER A 666 -14.71 4.42 0.84
CA SER A 666 -14.38 4.64 -0.58
C SER A 666 -13.82 6.04 -0.84
N VAL A 667 -14.53 7.09 -0.41
CA VAL A 667 -14.03 8.47 -0.50
C VAL A 667 -12.72 8.67 0.28
N THR A 668 -12.48 7.92 1.36
CA THR A 668 -11.21 7.97 2.08
C THR A 668 -10.08 7.28 1.30
N GLY A 669 -10.36 6.14 0.65
CA GLY A 669 -9.44 5.40 -0.23
C GLY A 669 -9.04 6.22 -1.47
N LEU A 670 -10.03 6.73 -2.21
CA LEU A 670 -9.87 7.62 -3.37
C LEU A 670 -8.92 8.78 -3.11
N LEU A 671 -9.03 9.42 -1.94
CA LEU A 671 -8.28 10.62 -1.61
C LEU A 671 -6.89 10.30 -1.01
N SER A 672 -6.75 9.20 -0.26
CA SER A 672 -5.45 8.75 0.27
C SER A 672 -4.57 8.14 -0.80
N SER A 673 -5.13 7.34 -1.71
CA SER A 673 -4.41 6.79 -2.87
C SER A 673 -3.97 7.91 -3.80
N GLY A 674 -4.83 8.91 -4.05
CA GLY A 674 -4.49 10.11 -4.80
C GLY A 674 -3.35 10.92 -4.18
N LEU A 675 -3.35 11.12 -2.84
CA LEU A 675 -2.22 11.73 -2.13
C LEU A 675 -0.94 10.86 -2.13
N SER A 676 -1.05 9.58 -2.49
CA SER A 676 0.04 8.61 -2.57
C SER A 676 0.49 8.28 -4.00
N GLY A 677 0.10 9.10 -4.99
CA GLY A 677 0.51 8.97 -6.40
C GLY A 677 -0.36 8.04 -7.27
N PHE A 678 -1.41 7.44 -6.73
CA PHE A 678 -2.37 6.62 -7.48
C PHE A 678 -3.39 7.55 -8.16
N ALA A 679 -2.97 8.21 -9.25
CA ALA A 679 -3.70 9.36 -9.80
C ALA A 679 -5.08 9.03 -10.43
N PHE A 680 -5.32 7.75 -10.78
CA PHE A 680 -6.58 7.24 -11.31
C PHE A 680 -7.10 6.12 -10.42
N ASN A 681 -8.24 6.36 -9.76
CA ASN A 681 -8.91 5.40 -8.92
C ASN A 681 -10.44 5.61 -8.95
N HIS A 682 -11.22 4.54 -8.74
CA HIS A 682 -12.68 4.59 -8.60
C HIS A 682 -13.21 3.44 -7.75
N SER A 683 -14.44 3.58 -7.24
CA SER A 683 -15.11 2.54 -6.44
C SER A 683 -16.10 1.72 -7.26
N ASP A 684 -16.48 0.54 -6.79
CA ASP A 684 -17.68 -0.15 -7.29
C ASP A 684 -18.95 0.67 -6.95
N ILE A 685 -19.75 1.05 -7.95
CA ILE A 685 -21.02 1.74 -7.71
C ILE A 685 -21.96 0.86 -6.89
N GLY A 686 -22.10 1.20 -5.62
CA GLY A 686 -22.93 0.52 -4.63
C GLY A 686 -22.17 -0.44 -3.71
N GLY A 687 -20.84 -0.53 -3.80
CA GLY A 687 -20.02 -1.52 -3.10
C GLY A 687 -20.19 -2.94 -3.64
N TYR A 688 -19.33 -3.86 -3.20
CA TYR A 688 -19.26 -5.25 -3.63
C TYR A 688 -19.71 -6.26 -2.57
N CYS A 689 -19.17 -6.15 -1.36
CA CYS A 689 -19.22 -7.23 -0.38
C CYS A 689 -20.60 -7.27 0.31
N THR A 690 -21.36 -8.32 0.01
CA THR A 690 -22.68 -8.61 0.58
C THR A 690 -22.54 -9.73 1.60
N VAL A 691 -23.01 -9.49 2.81
CA VAL A 691 -22.98 -10.48 3.90
C VAL A 691 -24.40 -10.73 4.34
N ASP A 692 -24.90 -11.94 4.11
CA ASP A 692 -26.29 -12.32 4.34
C ASP A 692 -26.34 -13.56 5.26
N MET A 693 -26.08 -13.30 6.55
CA MET A 693 -26.14 -14.31 7.62
C MET A 693 -27.50 -14.24 8.32
N PRO A 694 -27.93 -15.27 9.06
CA PRO A 694 -29.27 -15.30 9.69
C PRO A 694 -29.60 -14.07 10.54
N ILE A 695 -28.61 -13.56 11.30
CA ILE A 695 -28.73 -12.42 12.24
C ILE A 695 -28.11 -11.12 11.69
N ILE A 696 -27.12 -11.21 10.80
CA ILE A 696 -26.33 -10.06 10.32
C ILE A 696 -26.47 -9.99 8.79
N ARG A 697 -27.14 -8.93 8.30
CA ARG A 697 -27.44 -8.76 6.88
C ARG A 697 -27.08 -7.37 6.39
N TYR A 698 -26.13 -7.33 5.47
CA TYR A 698 -25.77 -6.16 4.67
C TYR A 698 -26.12 -6.47 3.23
N ARG A 699 -27.13 -5.75 2.72
CA ARG A 699 -27.64 -5.83 1.35
C ARG A 699 -27.79 -4.41 0.83
N ARG A 700 -27.38 -4.17 -0.42
CA ARG A 700 -27.44 -2.86 -1.07
C ARG A 700 -28.88 -2.43 -1.26
N SER A 701 -29.27 -1.32 -0.63
CA SER A 701 -30.56 -0.67 -0.85
C SER A 701 -30.55 0.22 -2.10
N GLU A 702 -31.73 0.50 -2.65
CA GLU A 702 -31.93 1.50 -3.73
C GLU A 702 -31.29 2.84 -3.36
N GLU A 703 -31.55 3.34 -2.15
CA GLU A 703 -30.95 4.58 -1.65
C GLU A 703 -29.41 4.56 -1.63
N LEU A 704 -28.79 3.47 -1.16
CA LEU A 704 -27.33 3.36 -1.10
C LEU A 704 -26.73 3.34 -2.51
N LEU A 705 -27.32 2.56 -3.41
CA LEU A 705 -26.94 2.50 -4.81
C LEU A 705 -27.05 3.88 -5.49
N MET A 706 -28.15 4.59 -5.27
CA MET A 706 -28.40 5.92 -5.85
C MET A 706 -27.39 6.97 -5.34
N ARG A 707 -27.04 6.98 -4.05
CA ARG A 707 -25.98 7.87 -3.52
C ARG A 707 -24.59 7.49 -4.02
N TRP A 708 -24.32 6.20 -4.23
CA TRP A 708 -23.04 5.75 -4.77
C TRP A 708 -22.88 6.09 -6.26
N MET A 709 -23.97 6.11 -7.02
CA MET A 709 -24.02 6.67 -8.39
C MET A 709 -23.75 8.18 -8.39
N GLU A 710 -24.38 8.94 -7.50
CA GLU A 710 -24.14 10.39 -7.35
C GLU A 710 -22.68 10.71 -7.04
N LEU A 711 -22.05 9.92 -6.16
CA LEU A 711 -20.62 10.02 -5.85
C LEU A 711 -19.75 9.73 -7.09
N ASN A 712 -19.95 8.58 -7.74
CA ASN A 712 -19.05 8.14 -8.81
C ASN A 712 -19.25 8.90 -10.13
N ALA A 713 -20.36 9.64 -10.28
CA ALA A 713 -20.49 10.60 -11.37
C ALA A 713 -19.34 11.63 -11.39
N PHE A 714 -18.61 11.78 -10.27
CA PHE A 714 -17.45 12.65 -10.09
C PHE A 714 -16.09 11.92 -9.94
N ASN A 715 -16.06 10.59 -10.07
CA ASN A 715 -14.81 9.80 -10.13
C ASN A 715 -14.24 9.74 -11.56
N VAL A 716 -13.01 9.23 -11.74
CA VAL A 716 -12.35 9.16 -13.06
C VAL A 716 -13.11 8.25 -14.04
N VAL A 717 -13.62 7.11 -13.56
CA VAL A 717 -14.44 6.13 -14.29
C VAL A 717 -15.72 5.84 -13.52
N PHE A 718 -16.84 5.68 -14.23
CA PHE A 718 -18.17 5.38 -13.67
C PHE A 718 -18.53 3.91 -13.95
N ARG A 719 -18.08 2.99 -13.07
CA ARG A 719 -18.24 1.54 -13.25
C ARG A 719 -19.21 0.92 -12.24
N THR A 720 -20.19 0.15 -12.72
CA THR A 720 -21.06 -0.65 -11.84
C THR A 720 -20.44 -2.00 -11.48
N HIS A 721 -20.98 -2.65 -10.46
CA HIS A 721 -20.73 -4.06 -10.15
C HIS A 721 -21.95 -4.66 -9.46
N GLU A 722 -22.34 -5.87 -9.81
CA GLU A 722 -23.45 -6.56 -9.13
C GLU A 722 -23.18 -6.99 -7.68
N GLY A 723 -21.90 -7.04 -7.27
CA GLY A 723 -21.46 -7.59 -5.99
C GLY A 723 -21.38 -9.12 -5.97
N ASN A 724 -20.88 -9.68 -4.87
CA ASN A 724 -20.70 -11.13 -4.68
C ASN A 724 -22.03 -11.93 -4.58
N LYS A 725 -23.18 -11.28 -4.37
CA LYS A 725 -24.51 -11.91 -4.31
C LYS A 725 -25.56 -11.11 -5.10
N PRO A 726 -25.53 -11.13 -6.45
CA PRO A 726 -26.35 -10.24 -7.29
C PRO A 726 -27.85 -10.24 -6.96
N SER A 727 -28.43 -11.41 -6.73
CA SER A 727 -29.86 -11.64 -6.44
C SER A 727 -30.34 -11.13 -5.07
N SER A 728 -29.41 -10.80 -4.16
CA SER A 728 -29.72 -10.29 -2.82
C SER A 728 -29.64 -8.76 -2.71
N ASN A 729 -29.28 -8.08 -3.79
CA ASN A 729 -28.94 -6.65 -3.82
C ASN A 729 -29.77 -5.88 -4.84
N CYS A 730 -29.97 -4.59 -4.58
CA CYS A 730 -30.46 -3.66 -5.59
C CYS A 730 -29.37 -3.44 -6.66
N GLN A 731 -29.74 -3.51 -7.92
CA GLN A 731 -28.92 -3.27 -9.11
C GLN A 731 -29.46 -2.07 -9.89
N PHE A 732 -28.66 -1.47 -10.77
CA PHE A 732 -29.12 -0.27 -11.50
C PHE A 732 -30.35 -0.55 -12.38
N TYR A 733 -30.49 -1.76 -12.91
CA TYR A 733 -31.64 -2.23 -13.69
C TYR A 733 -32.74 -2.89 -12.83
N SER A 734 -32.68 -2.84 -11.48
CA SER A 734 -33.68 -3.52 -10.64
C SER A 734 -35.10 -2.94 -10.77
N ASN A 735 -35.24 -1.63 -11.03
CA ASN A 735 -36.53 -0.99 -11.32
C ASN A 735 -36.35 0.30 -12.14
N ARG A 736 -37.46 0.95 -12.50
CA ARG A 736 -37.45 2.19 -13.30
C ARG A 736 -36.81 3.38 -12.58
N ASN A 737 -36.85 3.47 -11.25
CA ASN A 737 -36.23 4.56 -10.50
C ASN A 737 -34.70 4.44 -10.56
N THR A 738 -34.18 3.24 -10.28
CA THR A 738 -32.73 2.97 -10.29
C THR A 738 -32.14 3.18 -11.68
N LEU A 739 -32.87 2.77 -12.72
CA LEU A 739 -32.44 2.90 -14.11
C LEU A 739 -32.46 4.36 -14.58
N ALA A 740 -33.52 5.11 -14.29
CA ALA A 740 -33.60 6.53 -14.61
C ALA A 740 -32.57 7.37 -13.85
N HIS A 741 -32.28 7.02 -12.58
CA HIS A 741 -31.24 7.69 -11.79
C HIS A 741 -29.83 7.34 -12.27
N PHE A 742 -29.57 6.10 -12.67
CA PHE A 742 -28.33 5.70 -13.35
C PHE A 742 -28.13 6.47 -14.65
N ALA A 743 -29.18 6.59 -15.48
CA ALA A 743 -29.17 7.39 -16.69
C ALA A 743 -28.83 8.87 -16.42
N ARG A 744 -29.46 9.48 -15.40
CA ARG A 744 -29.15 10.86 -14.96
C ARG A 744 -27.69 10.99 -14.52
N CYS A 745 -27.18 10.06 -13.72
CA CYS A 745 -25.79 10.08 -13.24
C CYS A 745 -24.76 9.88 -14.36
N ALA A 746 -25.02 8.98 -15.31
CA ALA A 746 -24.18 8.79 -16.50
C ALA A 746 -24.16 10.04 -17.41
N LYS A 747 -25.30 10.74 -17.55
CA LYS A 747 -25.40 12.03 -18.25
C LYS A 747 -24.65 13.14 -17.49
N ILE A 748 -24.71 13.22 -16.16
CA ILE A 748 -23.88 14.12 -15.33
C ILE A 748 -22.38 13.85 -15.53
N TYR A 749 -21.97 12.58 -15.49
CA TYR A 749 -20.60 12.14 -15.70
C TYR A 749 -20.08 12.53 -17.11
N LYS A 750 -20.90 12.35 -18.15
CA LYS A 750 -20.56 12.78 -19.53
C LYS A 750 -20.42 14.29 -19.65
N ALA A 751 -21.22 15.08 -18.93
CA ALA A 751 -21.21 16.54 -19.02
C ALA A 751 -19.85 17.18 -18.68
N TRP A 752 -19.01 16.55 -17.84
CA TRP A 752 -17.65 17.04 -17.54
C TRP A 752 -16.50 16.26 -18.22
N LYS A 753 -16.79 15.40 -19.23
CA LYS A 753 -15.77 14.66 -20.03
C LYS A 753 -14.62 15.57 -20.52
N PHE A 754 -14.92 16.79 -20.94
CA PHE A 754 -13.91 17.74 -21.44
C PHE A 754 -12.84 18.07 -20.38
N TYR A 755 -13.24 18.26 -19.12
CA TYR A 755 -12.32 18.54 -18.01
C TYR A 755 -11.64 17.26 -17.52
N ARG A 756 -12.37 16.14 -17.51
CA ARG A 756 -11.83 14.81 -17.24
C ARG A 756 -10.61 14.49 -18.12
N ILE A 757 -10.70 14.76 -19.42
CA ILE A 757 -9.58 14.59 -20.37
C ILE A 757 -8.37 15.49 -20.02
N GLN A 758 -8.61 16.71 -19.53
CA GLN A 758 -7.54 17.60 -19.07
C GLN A 758 -6.88 17.05 -17.80
N LEU A 759 -7.66 16.60 -16.81
CA LEU A 759 -7.16 16.02 -15.57
C LEU A 759 -6.44 14.69 -15.79
N VAL A 760 -6.86 13.87 -16.77
CA VAL A 760 -6.15 12.63 -17.16
C VAL A 760 -4.80 12.94 -17.82
N LYS A 761 -4.72 14.01 -18.62
CA LYS A 761 -3.42 14.49 -19.15
C LYS A 761 -2.54 15.09 -18.05
N GLU A 762 -3.11 15.85 -17.13
CA GLU A 762 -2.41 16.41 -15.97
C GLU A 762 -1.84 15.30 -15.06
N ALA A 763 -2.62 14.26 -14.80
CA ALA A 763 -2.19 13.08 -14.04
C ALA A 763 -1.05 12.32 -14.72
N ALA A 764 -1.11 12.07 -16.02
CA ALA A 764 -0.01 11.43 -16.76
C ALA A 764 1.26 12.30 -16.78
N GLN A 765 1.11 13.63 -16.87
CA GLN A 765 2.23 14.58 -16.96
C GLN A 765 2.86 14.92 -15.59
N ARG A 766 2.06 14.99 -14.51
CA ARG A 766 2.43 15.54 -13.20
C ARG A 766 2.16 14.59 -12.02
N GLY A 767 1.41 13.52 -12.22
CA GLY A 767 1.04 12.56 -11.16
C GLY A 767 -0.09 13.03 -10.23
N LEU A 768 -0.70 14.19 -10.51
CA LEU A 768 -1.75 14.76 -9.67
C LEU A 768 -3.08 14.03 -9.88
N PRO A 769 -3.79 13.59 -8.82
CA PRO A 769 -5.00 12.78 -8.96
C PRO A 769 -6.18 13.55 -9.54
N VAL A 770 -7.17 12.85 -10.10
CA VAL A 770 -8.39 13.46 -10.65
C VAL A 770 -9.30 14.00 -9.55
N ALA A 771 -9.55 13.18 -8.52
CA ALA A 771 -10.19 13.59 -7.27
C ALA A 771 -9.12 13.99 -6.24
N ARG A 772 -9.28 15.15 -5.59
CA ARG A 772 -8.23 15.78 -4.76
C ARG A 772 -8.75 16.09 -3.37
N HIS A 773 -8.01 15.66 -2.34
CA HIS A 773 -8.23 16.12 -0.98
C HIS A 773 -7.89 17.61 -0.92
N LEU A 774 -8.68 18.41 -0.21
CA LEU A 774 -8.51 19.87 -0.19
C LEU A 774 -7.12 20.30 0.32
N PHE A 775 -6.44 19.47 1.11
CA PHE A 775 -5.07 19.70 1.58
C PHE A 775 -4.10 20.01 0.42
N LEU A 776 -4.31 19.40 -0.76
CA LEU A 776 -3.42 19.56 -1.91
C LEU A 776 -3.34 21.02 -2.40
N HIS A 777 -4.44 21.77 -2.29
CA HIS A 777 -4.57 23.15 -2.80
C HIS A 777 -4.78 24.20 -1.71
N TYR A 778 -5.09 23.77 -0.47
CA TYR A 778 -5.32 24.64 0.68
C TYR A 778 -4.53 24.15 1.93
N PRO A 779 -3.20 23.98 1.85
CA PRO A 779 -2.39 23.37 2.91
C PRO A 779 -2.24 24.22 4.19
N ASP A 780 -2.53 25.53 4.14
CA ASP A 780 -2.52 26.40 5.32
C ASP A 780 -3.85 26.40 6.09
N ASP A 781 -4.91 25.80 5.53
CA ASP A 781 -6.24 25.82 6.12
C ASP A 781 -6.39 24.73 7.20
N LYS A 782 -6.50 25.18 8.46
CA LYS A 782 -6.58 24.30 9.63
C LYS A 782 -7.84 23.41 9.65
N HIS A 783 -8.93 23.84 9.02
CA HIS A 783 -10.16 23.02 8.93
C HIS A 783 -10.02 21.96 7.84
N VAL A 784 -9.38 22.28 6.72
CA VAL A 784 -9.10 21.32 5.63
C VAL A 784 -8.33 20.09 6.15
N HIS A 785 -7.38 20.29 7.07
CA HIS A 785 -6.67 19.20 7.76
C HIS A 785 -7.52 18.36 8.74
N SER A 786 -8.82 18.61 8.89
CA SER A 786 -9.77 17.80 9.67
C SER A 786 -10.75 17.01 8.79
N LEU A 787 -10.81 17.31 7.49
CA LEU A 787 -11.62 16.58 6.53
C LEU A 787 -11.02 15.19 6.24
N THR A 788 -11.89 14.21 6.06
CA THR A 788 -11.57 12.85 5.59
C THR A 788 -12.34 12.53 4.32
N TYR A 789 -13.63 12.20 4.45
CA TYR A 789 -14.53 11.76 3.37
C TYR A 789 -15.65 12.76 3.06
N GLN A 790 -15.78 13.86 3.81
CA GLN A 790 -16.98 14.70 3.77
C GLN A 790 -17.11 15.49 2.45
N GLN A 791 -15.98 15.76 1.78
CA GLN A 791 -15.94 16.48 0.51
C GLN A 791 -14.59 16.35 -0.19
N PHE A 792 -14.58 16.54 -1.51
CA PHE A 792 -13.37 16.55 -2.34
C PHE A 792 -13.52 17.52 -3.52
N LEU A 793 -12.39 17.85 -4.14
CA LEU A 793 -12.36 18.58 -5.41
C LEU A 793 -12.23 17.58 -6.56
N VAL A 794 -12.91 17.82 -7.68
CA VAL A 794 -12.49 17.27 -8.98
C VAL A 794 -11.63 18.34 -9.63
N GLY A 795 -10.34 18.04 -9.80
CA GLY A 795 -9.34 19.04 -10.17
C GLY A 795 -9.28 20.21 -9.18
N THR A 796 -9.47 21.43 -9.68
CA THR A 796 -9.42 22.70 -8.93
C THR A 796 -10.74 23.47 -8.94
N ASP A 797 -11.71 23.05 -9.76
CA ASP A 797 -12.83 23.92 -10.20
C ASP A 797 -14.22 23.38 -9.86
N ILE A 798 -14.33 22.11 -9.48
CA ILE A 798 -15.58 21.48 -9.03
C ILE A 798 -15.37 20.97 -7.60
N LEU A 799 -16.25 21.36 -6.67
CA LEU A 799 -16.30 20.89 -5.29
C LEU A 799 -17.50 19.94 -5.13
N VAL A 800 -17.27 18.76 -4.57
CA VAL A 800 -18.28 17.71 -4.40
C VAL A 800 -18.41 17.39 -2.90
N VAL A 801 -19.64 17.43 -2.40
CA VAL A 801 -19.99 17.18 -0.98
C VAL A 801 -21.03 16.06 -0.94
N PRO A 802 -20.59 14.78 -0.98
CA PRO A 802 -21.50 13.64 -1.18
C PRO A 802 -22.38 13.35 0.05
N VAL A 803 -23.57 12.79 -0.19
CA VAL A 803 -24.45 12.31 0.88
C VAL A 803 -24.04 10.90 1.28
N LEU A 804 -23.28 10.80 2.37
CA LEU A 804 -22.68 9.55 2.85
C LEU A 804 -23.41 8.92 4.04
N ASP A 805 -24.60 9.41 4.40
CA ASP A 805 -25.40 8.92 5.52
C ASP A 805 -26.84 8.63 5.10
N LYS A 806 -27.39 7.53 5.60
CA LYS A 806 -28.74 7.04 5.26
C LYS A 806 -29.83 8.04 5.66
N ALA A 807 -30.86 8.16 4.82
CA ALA A 807 -32.02 9.04 4.95
C ALA A 807 -31.71 10.55 4.99
N LYS A 808 -30.47 10.96 4.68
CA LYS A 808 -30.10 12.37 4.61
C LYS A 808 -30.48 13.02 3.27
N LYS A 809 -30.91 14.28 3.36
CA LYS A 809 -31.30 15.15 2.24
C LYS A 809 -30.59 16.51 2.29
N GLU A 810 -29.62 16.66 3.19
CA GLU A 810 -28.82 17.86 3.44
C GLU A 810 -27.40 17.43 3.79
N VAL A 811 -26.42 18.29 3.50
CA VAL A 811 -25.02 18.11 3.91
C VAL A 811 -24.44 19.42 4.44
N LYS A 812 -23.39 19.32 5.25
CA LYS A 812 -22.62 20.46 5.74
C LYS A 812 -21.37 20.61 4.87
N ALA A 813 -21.38 21.59 3.98
CA ALA A 813 -20.29 21.88 3.04
C ALA A 813 -19.31 22.91 3.64
N TYR A 814 -18.01 22.69 3.47
CA TYR A 814 -16.95 23.64 3.77
C TYR A 814 -16.44 24.32 2.49
N PHE A 815 -16.47 25.64 2.43
CA PHE A 815 -16.05 26.42 1.28
C PHE A 815 -14.67 27.04 1.55
N PRO A 816 -13.58 26.53 0.92
CA PRO A 816 -12.25 27.12 1.06
C PRO A 816 -12.24 28.50 0.38
N MET A 817 -11.77 29.51 1.12
CA MET A 817 -11.87 30.93 0.75
C MET A 817 -10.54 31.57 0.31
N ALA A 818 -9.46 30.80 0.16
CA ALA A 818 -8.16 31.34 -0.23
C ALA A 818 -8.25 32.09 -1.59
N GLY A 819 -7.60 33.25 -1.67
CA GLY A 819 -7.69 34.14 -2.83
C GLY A 819 -9.05 34.84 -3.02
N GLY A 820 -9.97 34.74 -2.06
CA GLY A 820 -11.30 35.37 -2.16
C GLY A 820 -12.29 34.63 -3.07
N CYS A 821 -11.99 33.38 -3.44
CA CYS A 821 -12.81 32.56 -4.33
C CYS A 821 -14.24 32.35 -3.79
N SER A 822 -15.22 32.24 -4.69
CA SER A 822 -16.60 31.89 -4.36
C SER A 822 -17.08 30.68 -5.16
N TRP A 823 -18.12 30.01 -4.65
CA TRP A 823 -18.60 28.72 -5.16
C TRP A 823 -20.08 28.79 -5.51
N GLN A 824 -20.46 28.38 -6.72
CA GLN A 824 -21.85 28.37 -7.21
C GLN A 824 -22.42 26.95 -7.17
N HIS A 825 -23.53 26.76 -6.45
CA HIS A 825 -24.24 25.48 -6.40
C HIS A 825 -24.94 25.19 -7.73
N ILE A 826 -24.63 24.05 -8.36
CA ILE A 826 -24.97 23.83 -9.77
C ILE A 826 -26.48 23.72 -10.03
N TRP A 827 -27.26 23.23 -9.05
CA TRP A 827 -28.71 23.02 -9.20
C TRP A 827 -29.54 24.29 -9.01
N THR A 828 -29.10 25.20 -8.13
CA THR A 828 -29.89 26.38 -7.73
C THR A 828 -29.28 27.72 -8.16
N GLY A 829 -28.07 27.70 -8.73
CA GLY A 829 -27.31 28.91 -9.07
C GLY A 829 -26.85 29.75 -7.86
N LYS A 830 -27.21 29.35 -6.62
CA LYS A 830 -26.86 30.05 -5.39
C LYS A 830 -25.35 30.14 -5.22
N ILE A 831 -24.85 31.36 -5.03
CA ILE A 831 -23.44 31.63 -4.79
C ILE A 831 -23.15 31.62 -3.28
N PHE A 832 -22.05 30.98 -2.91
CA PHE A 832 -21.51 30.89 -1.57
C PHE A 832 -20.22 31.73 -1.51
N THR A 833 -20.28 32.81 -0.74
CA THR A 833 -19.22 33.81 -0.50
C THR A 833 -18.97 33.96 0.99
N ARG A 834 -17.79 34.48 1.36
CA ARG A 834 -17.42 34.73 2.76
C ARG A 834 -18.44 35.65 3.45
N PRO A 835 -18.97 35.28 4.63
CA PRO A 835 -19.81 36.16 5.43
C PRO A 835 -19.05 37.42 5.87
N PHE A 836 -19.70 38.59 5.81
CA PHE A 836 -19.10 39.90 6.12
C PHE A 836 -18.39 39.98 7.49
N ASN A 837 -18.87 39.21 8.48
CA ASN A 837 -18.35 39.22 9.86
C ASN A 837 -17.35 38.09 10.18
N HIS A 838 -16.88 37.32 9.19
CA HIS A 838 -16.03 36.15 9.45
C HIS A 838 -14.55 36.53 9.67
N PRO A 839 -13.96 36.29 10.85
CA PRO A 839 -12.53 36.56 11.10
C PRO A 839 -11.63 35.59 10.33
N GLY A 840 -10.36 35.98 10.14
CA GLY A 840 -9.32 35.19 9.47
C GLY A 840 -9.33 35.33 7.95
N HIS A 841 -8.24 35.84 7.36
CA HIS A 841 -8.16 36.03 5.90
C HIS A 841 -7.96 34.72 5.11
N ASN A 842 -7.43 33.68 5.76
CA ASN A 842 -7.03 32.42 5.13
C ASN A 842 -7.86 31.21 5.65
N GLN A 843 -9.12 31.44 6.06
CA GLN A 843 -10.02 30.37 6.50
C GLN A 843 -11.31 30.40 5.69
N GLY A 844 -11.73 29.21 5.24
CA GLY A 844 -13.06 28.98 4.70
C GLY A 844 -14.18 29.02 5.75
N PHE A 845 -15.42 28.80 5.31
CA PHE A 845 -16.61 28.77 6.16
C PHE A 845 -17.51 27.55 5.85
N GLU A 846 -18.33 27.14 6.81
CA GLU A 846 -19.29 26.04 6.65
C GLU A 846 -20.70 26.57 6.34
N ALA A 847 -21.47 25.84 5.53
CA ALA A 847 -22.92 26.03 5.41
C ALA A 847 -23.66 24.72 5.16
N TRP A 848 -24.91 24.64 5.61
CA TRP A 848 -25.83 23.56 5.24
C TRP A 848 -26.40 23.79 3.84
N VAL A 849 -26.48 22.72 3.05
CA VAL A 849 -26.97 22.74 1.66
C VAL A 849 -27.86 21.52 1.40
N ASP A 850 -29.01 21.75 0.78
CA ASP A 850 -29.93 20.70 0.34
C ASP A 850 -29.25 19.79 -0.70
N ALA A 851 -29.35 18.49 -0.46
CA ALA A 851 -28.84 17.42 -1.30
C ALA A 851 -29.83 16.24 -1.36
N PRO A 852 -31.06 16.40 -1.89
CA PRO A 852 -31.96 15.27 -2.11
C PRO A 852 -31.41 14.31 -3.17
N ILE A 853 -32.02 13.13 -3.31
CA ILE A 853 -31.60 12.15 -4.34
C ILE A 853 -31.86 12.75 -5.73
N GLY A 854 -30.90 12.59 -6.64
CA GLY A 854 -30.87 13.19 -7.98
C GLY A 854 -30.22 14.57 -8.05
N TYR A 855 -29.88 15.16 -6.89
CA TYR A 855 -29.31 16.50 -6.74
C TYR A 855 -28.23 16.53 -5.63
N PRO A 856 -27.10 15.82 -5.77
CA PRO A 856 -26.00 15.84 -4.79
C PRO A 856 -25.39 17.25 -4.68
N ALA A 857 -24.95 17.67 -3.48
CA ALA A 857 -24.37 19.00 -3.30
C ALA A 857 -23.04 19.14 -4.05
N VAL A 858 -23.09 19.83 -5.18
CA VAL A 858 -21.97 20.04 -6.10
C VAL A 858 -21.90 21.52 -6.47
N PHE A 859 -20.68 22.05 -6.49
CA PHE A 859 -20.42 23.46 -6.71
C PHE A 859 -19.34 23.65 -7.76
N VAL A 860 -19.47 24.68 -8.58
CA VAL A 860 -18.41 25.14 -9.48
C VAL A 860 -17.79 26.42 -8.95
N LYS A 861 -16.49 26.60 -9.16
CA LYS A 861 -15.78 27.83 -8.82
C LYS A 861 -16.29 28.99 -9.69
N CYS A 862 -16.70 30.09 -9.07
CA CYS A 862 -17.24 31.25 -9.79
C CYS A 862 -16.17 31.87 -10.70
N GLY A 863 -16.54 32.24 -11.92
CA GLY A 863 -15.61 32.74 -12.95
C GLY A 863 -14.73 31.66 -13.59
N SER A 864 -14.92 30.37 -13.26
CA SER A 864 -14.22 29.27 -13.94
C SER A 864 -14.90 28.91 -15.26
N HIS A 865 -14.16 28.99 -16.36
CA HIS A 865 -14.60 28.47 -17.67
C HIS A 865 -14.89 26.97 -17.66
N ILE A 866 -14.28 26.21 -16.75
CA ILE A 866 -14.61 24.79 -16.51
C ILE A 866 -16.02 24.69 -15.91
N GLY A 867 -16.33 25.52 -14.91
CA GLY A 867 -17.65 25.61 -14.32
C GLY A 867 -18.73 25.99 -15.33
N GLU A 868 -18.47 27.04 -16.12
CA GLU A 868 -19.38 27.50 -17.19
C GLU A 868 -19.61 26.41 -18.25
N ALA A 869 -18.55 25.73 -18.70
CA ALA A 869 -18.66 24.64 -19.67
C ALA A 869 -19.43 23.43 -19.11
N PHE A 870 -19.20 23.05 -17.85
CA PHE A 870 -19.95 21.97 -17.20
C PHE A 870 -21.45 22.32 -17.09
N LEU A 871 -21.79 23.53 -16.65
CA LEU A 871 -23.18 24.01 -16.57
C LEU A 871 -23.86 24.06 -17.95
N ARG A 872 -23.16 24.47 -19.02
CA ARG A 872 -23.68 24.39 -20.40
C ARG A 872 -23.93 22.95 -20.84
N ASN A 873 -23.01 22.04 -20.56
CA ASN A 873 -23.13 20.64 -20.98
C ASN A 873 -24.24 19.89 -20.22
N LEU A 874 -24.48 20.22 -18.94
CA LEU A 874 -25.62 19.70 -18.18
C LEU A 874 -26.95 20.12 -18.82
N LYS A 875 -27.09 21.39 -19.21
CA LYS A 875 -28.28 21.87 -19.95
C LYS A 875 -28.44 21.19 -21.30
N ALA A 876 -27.35 21.03 -22.06
CA ALA A 876 -27.36 20.33 -23.34
C ALA A 876 -27.72 18.82 -23.25
N LEU A 877 -27.64 18.23 -22.05
CA LEU A 877 -28.08 16.85 -21.76
C LEU A 877 -29.44 16.79 -21.02
N ASN A 878 -30.16 17.91 -20.92
CA ASN A 878 -31.44 18.06 -20.21
C ASN A 878 -31.36 17.65 -18.72
N ILE A 879 -30.26 18.02 -18.05
CA ILE A 879 -29.98 17.71 -16.63
C ILE A 879 -30.23 18.92 -15.71
N LEU A 880 -30.12 20.14 -16.27
CA LEU A 880 -30.37 21.47 -15.68
C LEU A 880 -31.33 22.27 -16.58
#